data_AF-A0A3L7SVD5-F1
#
_entry.id   AF-A0A3L7SVD5-F1
#
_cell.length_a   1.000
_cell.length_b   1.000
_cell.length_c   1.000
_cell.angle_alpha   90.00
_cell.angle_beta   90.00
_cell.angle_gamma   90.00
#
_symmetry.space_group_name_H-M   'P 1'
#
loop_
_entity.id
_entity.type
_entity.pdbx_description
1 polymer ?
#
loop_
_entity_poly.entity_id
_entity_poly.type
_entity_poly.pdbx_seq_one_letter_code
_entity_poly.pdbx_strand_id
1 'polypeptide(L)'
;MSTIPDNAFPEESKKSKTLLVSIIAGIILFAGTLLFFTFSSNPVKKESDKNNTANAPEDSSLKSAQELLTNDNDLNSCKTALQQINNHLATHPNEKPATFSKEKREIYSKFGMNDQQFNEIDSPTFTLLDPHYLEERLMFRDIARFLEPPTIGVKQVKASISEVSNHAFMWVVREMRLTPRSNNAVPPIYALRRGWGSSYERSLTFLALLEQFLYVGEKLEQPAGCMLLLPGKDPNAPPRIWLGVVDESGNDLYLFDPILGIPLPGGKDGKPLLLTELKADPKKIRVLDSDQAPYDVQPEQILKIAPFIVPSLSSLSPRMKLLEDKYLPSGAKARLSTDLESLIMKIEKACRPSLGASSKVFLMNQAVESLRMFLSAGNGGFASPQILQAYQIELIPQTAIPPQLQKVPHPIILENIGNMLSRPFINSALEPKLPRDQMLHARYAKAVPDLVREGDELRIQLRGAETDPNLPQRINNWMEAAKQVFTSFDTIMQNKDKTPEDLAMINLEIRTLFQKGEKDLGMMIAGSIGRPRGEQISWLLALCKHELAEQQQRRFDIQSKSTAPTQLAQQDRLNKWKDCESAWRRYLEEFPVGAGAPHGKLLWGYALANLGDKEAAINAWQDVSRPMATQEKAARLFLAKSLKDKK
;
A
#
# COMPACT_ATOMS: atom_id res chain seq x y z
N MET A 1 1.37 89.72 20.40
CA MET A 1 0.09 89.25 20.97
C MET A 1 0.14 87.73 20.94
N SER A 2 0.57 87.09 22.04
CA SER A 2 -0.28 86.43 23.08
C SER A 2 -0.74 85.05 22.59
N THR A 3 -0.51 83.88 23.22
CA THR A 3 -0.07 83.45 24.57
C THR A 3 0.12 81.91 24.53
N ILE A 4 1.02 81.33 25.35
CA ILE A 4 1.26 79.88 25.62
C ILE A 4 0.39 79.46 26.85
N PRO A 5 -0.11 78.20 27.04
CA PRO A 5 0.58 77.08 27.77
C PRO A 5 0.25 75.63 27.29
N ASP A 6 1.21 74.71 27.18
CA ASP A 6 1.79 73.73 28.14
C ASP A 6 1.10 72.36 28.24
N ASN A 7 1.94 71.32 28.12
CA ASN A 7 1.88 69.94 28.69
C ASN A 7 0.76 68.96 28.30
N ALA A 8 1.15 67.87 27.62
CA ALA A 8 0.87 66.48 28.05
C ALA A 8 1.60 65.44 27.16
N PHE A 9 2.78 64.98 27.58
CA PHE A 9 3.26 63.64 27.26
C PHE A 9 3.25 62.82 28.56
N PRO A 10 2.79 61.57 28.53
CA PRO A 10 3.42 60.51 29.28
C PRO A 10 4.31 59.70 28.33
N GLU A 11 5.59 59.63 28.68
CA GLU A 11 6.45 58.53 28.26
C GLU A 11 5.83 57.20 28.72
N GLU A 12 5.55 56.28 27.79
CA GLU A 12 5.42 54.87 28.15
C GLU A 12 6.10 53.91 27.14
N SER A 13 6.97 53.10 27.72
CA SER A 13 7.28 51.72 27.34
C SER A 13 8.21 51.42 26.15
N LYS A 14 9.51 51.73 26.33
CA LYS A 14 10.62 51.04 25.65
C LYS A 14 10.73 49.52 26.00
N LYS A 15 9.93 48.99 26.93
CA LYS A 15 9.94 47.56 27.32
C LYS A 15 9.16 46.64 26.37
N SER A 16 8.24 47.18 25.56
CA SER A 16 7.43 46.38 24.62
C SER A 16 8.24 45.83 23.43
N LYS A 17 9.20 46.60 22.91
CA LYS A 17 9.98 46.18 21.73
C LYS A 17 10.97 45.05 22.04
N THR A 18 11.52 44.97 23.25
CA THR A 18 12.45 43.89 23.65
C THR A 18 11.73 42.56 23.92
N LEU A 19 10.49 42.62 24.42
CA LEU A 19 9.64 41.43 24.60
C LEU A 19 9.17 40.88 23.25
N LEU A 20 8.77 41.76 22.32
CA LEU A 20 8.36 41.38 20.96
C LEU A 20 9.50 40.71 20.19
N VAL A 21 10.73 41.24 20.29
CA VAL A 21 11.92 40.64 19.64
C VAL A 21 12.29 39.29 20.27
N SER A 22 12.12 39.13 21.58
CA SER A 22 12.38 37.84 22.27
C SER A 22 11.33 36.77 21.94
N ILE A 23 10.07 37.18 21.76
CA ILE A 23 8.96 36.31 21.34
C ILE A 23 9.14 35.89 19.88
N ILE A 24 9.53 36.81 18.99
CA ILE A 24 9.83 36.48 17.58
C ILE A 24 11.05 35.56 17.49
N ALA A 25 12.10 35.80 18.28
CA ALA A 25 13.27 34.91 18.34
C ALA A 25 12.92 33.52 18.88
N GLY A 26 12.06 33.42 19.90
CA GLY A 26 11.55 32.15 20.43
C GLY A 26 10.66 31.40 19.43
N ILE A 27 9.82 32.10 18.67
CA ILE A 27 8.98 31.53 17.61
C ILE A 27 9.85 31.03 16.44
N ILE A 28 10.90 31.75 16.05
CA ILE A 28 11.84 31.31 15.00
C ILE A 28 12.64 30.10 15.47
N LEU A 29 13.07 30.06 16.74
CA LEU A 29 13.80 28.91 17.30
C LEU A 29 12.90 27.67 17.41
N PHE A 30 11.65 27.83 17.83
CA PHE A 30 10.68 26.75 18.02
C PHE A 30 10.10 26.23 16.70
N ALA A 31 9.75 27.13 15.77
CA ALA A 31 9.39 26.74 14.40
C ALA A 31 10.58 26.10 13.67
N GLY A 32 11.81 26.57 13.93
CA GLY A 32 13.04 25.96 13.44
C GLY A 32 13.28 24.55 13.98
N THR A 33 12.96 24.27 15.25
CA THR A 33 13.06 22.91 15.83
C THR A 33 11.93 21.99 15.36
N LEU A 34 10.70 22.50 15.24
CA LEU A 34 9.57 21.71 14.72
C LEU A 34 9.74 21.38 13.21
N LEU A 35 10.31 22.32 12.43
CA LEU A 35 10.70 22.08 11.03
C LEU A 35 11.92 21.16 10.93
N PHE A 36 12.89 21.25 11.84
CA PHE A 36 14.05 20.35 11.86
C PHE A 36 13.63 18.90 12.13
N PHE A 37 12.67 18.64 13.03
CA PHE A 37 12.17 17.28 13.26
C PHE A 37 11.22 16.77 12.16
N THR A 38 10.62 17.65 11.36
CA THR A 38 9.79 17.25 10.20
C THR A 38 10.57 17.19 8.88
N PHE A 39 11.78 17.77 8.80
CA PHE A 39 12.60 17.83 7.58
C PHE A 39 14.08 17.40 7.72
N SER A 40 14.53 16.76 8.81
CA SER A 40 15.91 16.25 8.90
C SER A 40 16.14 14.97 8.05
N SER A 41 16.05 15.12 6.73
CA SER A 41 16.89 14.40 5.79
C SER A 41 18.11 15.29 5.57
N ASN A 42 19.31 14.88 5.96
CA ASN A 42 20.51 15.69 5.76
C ASN A 42 20.68 16.06 4.28
N PRO A 43 20.67 17.35 3.89
CA PRO A 43 21.14 17.73 2.57
C PRO A 43 22.67 17.58 2.54
N VAL A 44 23.17 16.85 1.55
CA VAL A 44 24.59 16.86 1.20
C VAL A 44 24.98 18.31 0.89
N LYS A 45 25.89 18.90 1.69
CA LYS A 45 26.50 20.19 1.36
C LYS A 45 27.29 20.02 0.07
N LYS A 46 26.74 20.53 -1.04
CA LYS A 46 27.52 20.81 -2.25
C LYS A 46 28.06 22.23 -2.11
N GLU A 47 29.38 22.38 -2.11
CA GLU A 47 30.03 23.68 -2.19
C GLU A 47 29.51 24.43 -3.42
N SER A 48 29.06 25.66 -3.19
CA SER A 48 28.56 26.53 -4.25
C SER A 48 29.74 27.29 -4.87
N ASP A 49 30.22 26.82 -6.01
CA ASP A 49 30.96 27.68 -6.93
C ASP A 49 29.97 28.64 -7.60
N LYS A 50 30.04 29.90 -7.17
CA LYS A 50 29.48 31.02 -7.91
C LYS A 50 30.36 31.24 -9.14
N ASN A 51 29.87 30.86 -10.32
CA ASN A 51 30.00 31.60 -11.59
C ASN A 51 29.39 30.80 -12.74
N ASN A 52 28.24 31.27 -13.26
CA ASN A 52 27.91 31.44 -14.68
C ASN A 52 26.41 31.32 -14.95
N THR A 53 25.83 32.46 -15.35
CA THR A 53 24.57 32.59 -16.07
C THR A 53 24.63 31.96 -17.46
N ALA A 54 23.48 31.42 -17.87
CA ALA A 54 23.07 31.02 -19.21
C ALA A 54 23.72 29.73 -19.79
N ASN A 55 22.84 28.75 -20.10
CA ASN A 55 23.10 27.43 -20.70
C ASN A 55 23.56 26.33 -19.71
N ALA A 56 22.63 25.83 -18.88
CA ALA A 56 22.78 24.47 -18.38
C ALA A 56 22.63 23.51 -19.58
N PRO A 57 23.56 22.58 -19.83
CA PRO A 57 23.46 21.67 -20.96
C PRO A 57 22.25 20.75 -20.75
N GLU A 58 21.40 20.60 -21.77
CA GLU A 58 20.14 19.83 -21.76
C GLU A 58 20.34 18.39 -21.26
N ASP A 59 21.50 17.79 -21.55
CA ASP A 59 21.97 16.49 -21.04
C ASP A 59 21.99 16.39 -19.52
N SER A 60 22.11 17.50 -18.79
CA SER A 60 22.10 17.51 -17.32
C SER A 60 20.70 17.27 -16.74
N SER A 61 19.64 17.67 -17.46
CA SER A 61 18.25 17.50 -17.00
C SER A 61 17.80 16.05 -17.04
N LEU A 62 18.13 15.33 -18.13
CA LEU A 62 17.85 13.90 -18.27
C LEU A 62 18.66 13.08 -17.26
N LYS A 63 19.95 13.39 -17.09
CA LYS A 63 20.78 12.76 -16.05
C LYS A 63 20.21 12.99 -14.64
N SER A 64 19.75 14.21 -14.35
CA SER A 64 19.10 14.52 -13.07
C SER A 64 17.83 13.68 -12.86
N ALA A 65 17.02 13.49 -13.90
CA ALA A 65 15.82 12.65 -13.83
C ALA A 65 16.18 11.18 -13.54
N GLN A 66 17.23 10.66 -14.19
CA GLN A 66 17.72 9.30 -13.98
C GLN A 66 18.32 9.11 -12.57
N GLU A 67 19.10 10.08 -12.09
CA GLU A 67 19.61 10.07 -10.71
C GLU A 67 18.46 10.09 -9.70
N LEU A 68 17.42 10.89 -9.95
CA LEU A 68 16.24 10.96 -9.08
C LEU A 68 15.53 9.61 -9.02
N LEU A 69 15.24 8.97 -10.16
CA LEU A 69 14.59 7.64 -10.22
C LEU A 69 15.46 6.50 -9.68
N THR A 70 16.78 6.69 -9.62
CA THR A 70 17.71 5.72 -9.01
C THR A 70 17.69 5.80 -7.49
N ASN A 71 17.64 7.03 -6.96
CA ASN A 71 17.80 7.29 -5.53
C ASN A 71 16.47 7.27 -4.77
N ASP A 72 15.38 7.65 -5.44
CA ASP A 72 14.06 7.75 -4.83
C ASP A 72 12.97 7.21 -5.76
N ASN A 73 11.89 6.73 -5.15
CA ASN A 73 10.79 6.07 -5.82
C ASN A 73 9.42 6.50 -5.30
N ASP A 74 9.37 7.60 -4.54
CA ASP A 74 8.12 8.23 -4.13
C ASP A 74 7.44 9.01 -5.27
N LEU A 75 6.13 9.25 -5.12
CA LEU A 75 5.32 9.96 -6.11
C LEU A 75 5.89 11.32 -6.55
N ASN A 76 6.43 12.13 -5.64
CA ASN A 76 6.95 13.45 -6.01
C ASN A 76 8.21 13.30 -6.86
N SER A 77 9.08 12.36 -6.50
CA SER A 77 10.26 12.02 -7.29
C SER A 77 9.88 11.53 -8.70
N CYS A 78 8.86 10.68 -8.82
CA CYS A 78 8.32 10.27 -10.12
C CYS A 78 7.74 11.46 -10.92
N LYS A 79 6.97 12.35 -10.28
CA LYS A 79 6.40 13.55 -10.92
C LYS A 79 7.51 14.45 -11.48
N THR A 80 8.52 14.75 -10.67
CA THR A 80 9.64 15.60 -11.06
C THR A 80 10.46 14.96 -12.18
N ALA A 81 10.78 13.66 -12.09
CA ALA A 81 11.54 12.96 -13.12
C ALA A 81 10.81 12.95 -14.47
N LEU A 82 9.51 12.61 -14.49
CA LEU A 82 8.73 12.59 -15.72
C LEU A 82 8.55 13.99 -16.32
N GLN A 83 8.44 15.03 -15.49
CA GLN A 83 8.43 16.41 -15.98
C GLN A 83 9.76 16.78 -16.65
N GLN A 84 10.90 16.40 -16.07
CA GLN A 84 12.22 16.65 -16.66
C GLN A 84 12.39 15.89 -17.99
N ILE A 85 11.92 14.64 -18.07
CA ILE A 85 11.95 13.86 -19.32
C ILE A 85 11.02 14.48 -20.36
N ASN A 86 9.82 14.96 -19.98
CA ASN A 86 8.93 15.68 -20.90
C ASN A 86 9.60 16.94 -21.48
N ASN A 87 10.33 17.69 -20.66
CA ASN A 87 11.08 18.86 -21.13
C ASN A 87 12.16 18.46 -22.14
N HIS A 88 12.88 17.36 -21.90
CA HIS A 88 13.85 16.80 -22.85
C HIS A 88 13.21 16.39 -24.17
N LEU A 89 12.07 15.67 -24.12
CA LEU A 89 11.33 15.25 -25.32
C LEU A 89 10.74 16.42 -26.13
N ALA A 90 10.53 17.57 -25.48
CA ALA A 90 10.10 18.78 -26.17
C ALA A 90 11.20 19.35 -27.08
N THR A 91 12.47 19.26 -26.67
CA THR A 91 13.63 19.68 -27.48
C THR A 91 14.18 18.58 -28.39
N HIS A 92 13.76 17.32 -28.18
CA HIS A 92 14.17 16.16 -28.99
C HIS A 92 12.98 15.43 -29.66
N PRO A 93 12.30 16.03 -30.66
CA PRO A 93 11.11 15.45 -31.29
C PRO A 93 11.30 14.05 -31.86
N ASN A 94 12.51 13.72 -32.33
CA ASN A 94 12.85 12.40 -32.88
C ASN A 94 12.91 11.29 -31.82
N GLU A 95 12.90 11.66 -30.54
CA GLU A 95 12.94 10.71 -29.42
C GLU A 95 11.58 10.52 -28.76
N LYS A 96 10.53 11.17 -29.29
CA LYS A 96 9.16 11.02 -28.80
C LYS A 96 8.67 9.57 -28.96
N PRO A 97 7.73 9.14 -28.10
CA PRO A 97 7.14 7.82 -28.23
C PRO A 97 6.48 7.65 -29.59
N ALA A 98 6.53 6.43 -30.12
CA ALA A 98 5.81 6.08 -31.33
C ALA A 98 4.31 6.28 -31.14
N THR A 99 3.61 6.70 -32.19
CA THR A 99 2.15 6.75 -32.18
C THR A 99 1.55 5.36 -32.11
N PHE A 100 0.37 5.26 -31.51
CA PHE A 100 -0.36 4.01 -31.45
C PHE A 100 -0.85 3.63 -32.86
N SER A 101 -0.44 2.46 -33.36
CA SER A 101 -0.78 2.07 -34.73
C SER A 101 -2.29 1.81 -34.90
N LYS A 102 -2.79 2.03 -36.13
CA LYS A 102 -4.21 1.82 -36.45
C LYS A 102 -4.64 0.37 -36.21
N GLU A 103 -3.78 -0.58 -36.58
CA GLU A 103 -3.99 -2.02 -36.41
C GLU A 103 -4.16 -2.37 -34.92
N LYS A 104 -3.27 -1.83 -34.07
CA LYS A 104 -3.38 -2.01 -32.61
C LYS A 104 -4.67 -1.43 -32.06
N ARG A 105 -5.07 -0.25 -32.54
CA ARG A 105 -6.34 0.39 -32.13
C ARG A 105 -7.53 -0.51 -32.48
N GLU A 106 -7.56 -1.07 -33.68
CA GLU A 106 -8.63 -1.99 -34.10
C GLU A 106 -8.66 -3.28 -33.25
N ILE A 107 -7.51 -3.84 -32.89
CA ILE A 107 -7.45 -5.00 -31.99
C ILE A 107 -8.01 -4.62 -30.62
N TYR A 108 -7.52 -3.54 -30.03
CA TYR A 108 -7.85 -3.14 -28.65
C TYR A 108 -9.33 -2.73 -28.52
N SER A 109 -9.91 -2.12 -29.56
CA SER A 109 -11.36 -1.83 -29.62
C SER A 109 -12.21 -3.10 -29.54
N LYS A 110 -11.77 -4.24 -30.12
CA LYS A 110 -12.48 -5.52 -30.00
C LYS A 110 -12.51 -6.06 -28.57
N PHE A 111 -11.58 -5.61 -27.72
CA PHE A 111 -11.54 -5.91 -26.30
C PHE A 111 -12.30 -4.88 -25.44
N GLY A 112 -12.99 -3.92 -26.07
CA GLY A 112 -13.85 -2.97 -25.38
C GLY A 112 -13.16 -1.69 -24.93
N MET A 113 -11.99 -1.36 -25.49
CA MET A 113 -11.38 -0.05 -25.25
C MET A 113 -12.13 1.07 -25.98
N ASN A 114 -12.26 2.22 -25.33
CA ASN A 114 -13.00 3.39 -25.81
C ASN A 114 -12.08 4.55 -26.23
N ASP A 115 -12.65 5.61 -26.82
CA ASP A 115 -11.85 6.74 -27.31
C ASP A 115 -11.13 7.52 -26.21
N GLN A 116 -11.71 7.63 -25.01
CA GLN A 116 -11.03 8.29 -23.89
C GLN A 116 -9.77 7.53 -23.46
N GLN A 117 -9.83 6.20 -23.50
CA GLN A 117 -8.67 5.34 -23.27
C GLN A 117 -7.60 5.51 -24.32
N PHE A 118 -8.00 5.52 -25.60
CA PHE A 118 -7.06 5.75 -26.70
C PHE A 118 -6.38 7.12 -26.60
N ASN A 119 -7.13 8.17 -26.26
CA ASN A 119 -6.58 9.51 -26.07
C ASN A 119 -5.55 9.54 -24.93
N GLU A 120 -5.79 8.81 -23.84
CA GLU A 120 -4.83 8.71 -22.75
C GLU A 120 -3.56 7.95 -23.17
N ILE A 121 -3.66 6.80 -23.84
CA ILE A 121 -2.48 5.97 -24.17
C ILE A 121 -1.68 6.48 -25.37
N ASP A 122 -2.30 7.23 -26.28
CA ASP A 122 -1.66 7.80 -27.48
C ASP A 122 -1.04 9.19 -27.24
N SER A 123 -1.06 9.67 -25.99
CA SER A 123 -0.39 10.92 -25.61
C SER A 123 1.11 10.87 -25.96
N PRO A 124 1.66 11.87 -26.68
CA PRO A 124 3.07 11.91 -27.07
C PRO A 124 4.00 12.33 -25.92
N THR A 125 3.44 12.65 -24.75
CA THR A 125 4.16 13.04 -23.54
C THR A 125 3.65 12.23 -22.34
N PHE A 126 4.46 12.17 -21.28
CA PHE A 126 4.03 11.60 -20.01
C PHE A 126 2.91 12.44 -19.41
N THR A 127 1.81 11.80 -19.03
CA THR A 127 0.58 12.41 -18.52
C THR A 127 0.61 12.51 -16.99
N LEU A 128 -0.40 13.16 -16.41
CA LEU A 128 -0.54 13.26 -14.95
C LEU A 128 -0.81 11.89 -14.26
N LEU A 129 -1.26 10.89 -15.02
CA LEU A 129 -1.51 9.54 -14.54
C LEU A 129 -0.20 8.75 -14.34
N ASP A 130 0.77 8.98 -15.22
CA ASP A 130 1.99 8.18 -15.31
C ASP A 130 2.88 8.20 -14.06
N PRO A 131 3.03 9.31 -13.30
CA PRO A 131 3.78 9.28 -12.05
C PRO A 131 3.24 8.29 -11.02
N HIS A 132 1.91 8.15 -10.93
CA HIS A 132 1.26 7.21 -10.01
C HIS A 132 1.48 5.76 -10.45
N TYR A 133 1.39 5.51 -11.76
CA TYR A 133 1.70 4.20 -12.32
C TYR A 133 3.17 3.85 -12.13
N LEU A 134 4.09 4.79 -12.36
CA LEU A 134 5.52 4.59 -12.17
C LEU A 134 5.85 4.25 -10.71
N GLU A 135 5.33 5.03 -9.74
CA GLU A 135 5.49 4.75 -8.30
C GLU A 135 5.07 3.30 -7.98
N GLU A 136 3.88 2.89 -8.45
CA GLU A 136 3.38 1.52 -8.28
C GLU A 136 4.36 0.47 -8.82
N ARG A 137 4.88 0.67 -10.03
CA ARG A 137 5.79 -0.31 -10.66
C ARG A 137 7.15 -0.36 -9.96
N LEU A 138 7.69 0.77 -9.51
CA LEU A 138 8.96 0.79 -8.77
C LEU A 138 8.83 0.14 -7.39
N MET A 139 7.68 0.27 -6.73
CA MET A 139 7.39 -0.44 -5.48
C MET A 139 7.30 -1.95 -5.70
N PHE A 140 6.51 -2.43 -6.67
CA PHE A 140 6.41 -3.86 -6.96
C PHE A 140 7.73 -4.46 -7.46
N ARG A 141 8.56 -3.69 -8.17
CA ARG A 141 9.92 -4.10 -8.55
C ARG A 141 10.77 -4.43 -7.33
N ASP A 142 10.74 -3.58 -6.31
CA ASP A 142 11.53 -3.80 -5.09
C ASP A 142 11.09 -5.08 -4.38
N ILE A 143 9.79 -5.34 -4.33
CA ILE A 143 9.24 -6.59 -3.80
C ILE A 143 9.63 -7.79 -4.67
N ALA A 144 9.50 -7.71 -6.00
CA ALA A 144 9.90 -8.80 -6.89
C ALA A 144 11.39 -9.16 -6.67
N ARG A 145 12.28 -8.17 -6.61
CA ARG A 145 13.71 -8.37 -6.30
C ARG A 145 13.96 -8.99 -4.92
N PHE A 146 13.13 -8.64 -3.93
CA PHE A 146 13.21 -9.24 -2.58
C PHE A 146 12.74 -10.71 -2.55
N LEU A 147 11.77 -11.06 -3.41
CA LEU A 147 11.21 -12.40 -3.53
C LEU A 147 12.02 -13.30 -4.46
N GLU A 148 12.77 -12.73 -5.41
CA GLU A 148 13.68 -13.45 -6.29
C GLU A 148 14.75 -14.21 -5.47
N PRO A 149 15.18 -15.39 -5.96
CA PRO A 149 16.28 -16.13 -5.35
C PRO A 149 17.54 -15.26 -5.21
N PRO A 150 18.23 -15.31 -4.07
CA PRO A 150 19.53 -14.66 -3.94
C PRO A 150 20.54 -15.26 -4.93
N THR A 151 21.51 -14.45 -5.34
CA THR A 151 22.71 -14.95 -6.01
C THR A 151 23.56 -15.75 -5.02
N ILE A 152 24.01 -16.95 -5.43
CA ILE A 152 24.94 -17.77 -4.63
C ILE A 152 26.27 -17.80 -5.37
N GLY A 153 27.26 -17.08 -4.85
CA GLY A 153 28.52 -16.85 -5.54
C GLY A 153 28.31 -16.08 -6.84
N VAL A 154 28.79 -16.64 -7.97
CA VAL A 154 28.72 -16.03 -9.30
C VAL A 154 27.51 -16.50 -10.11
N LYS A 155 26.79 -17.55 -9.66
CA LYS A 155 25.65 -18.11 -10.40
C LYS A 155 24.32 -17.59 -9.86
N GLN A 156 23.49 -17.05 -10.76
CA GLN A 156 22.10 -16.74 -10.45
C GLN A 156 21.31 -18.04 -10.32
N VAL A 157 20.68 -18.25 -9.17
CA VAL A 157 19.78 -19.39 -8.96
C VAL A 157 18.49 -19.11 -9.71
N LYS A 158 18.13 -19.99 -10.63
CA LYS A 158 16.89 -19.89 -11.41
C LYS A 158 15.75 -20.50 -10.59
N ALA A 159 14.72 -19.73 -10.27
CA ALA A 159 13.46 -20.26 -9.74
C ALA A 159 12.51 -20.59 -10.89
N SER A 160 11.70 -21.63 -10.69
CA SER A 160 10.61 -21.99 -11.60
C SER A 160 9.45 -20.99 -11.51
N ILE A 161 8.58 -20.99 -12.53
CA ILE A 161 7.37 -20.14 -12.53
C ILE A 161 6.46 -20.50 -11.37
N SER A 162 6.28 -21.78 -11.07
CA SER A 162 5.51 -22.24 -9.92
C SER A 162 6.04 -21.67 -8.60
N GLU A 163 7.36 -21.68 -8.38
CA GLU A 163 7.96 -21.20 -7.13
C GLU A 163 7.81 -19.69 -6.97
N VAL A 164 8.14 -18.92 -8.01
CA VAL A 164 8.02 -17.45 -7.99
C VAL A 164 6.57 -17.03 -7.78
N SER A 165 5.64 -17.66 -8.50
CA SER A 165 4.22 -17.36 -8.40
C SER A 165 3.67 -17.69 -7.03
N ASN A 166 4.09 -18.81 -6.44
CA ASN A 166 3.71 -19.16 -5.08
C ASN A 166 4.23 -18.14 -4.06
N HIS A 167 5.51 -17.76 -4.13
CA HIS A 167 6.07 -16.77 -3.20
C HIS A 167 5.39 -15.39 -3.34
N ALA A 168 5.17 -14.93 -4.57
CA ALA A 168 4.48 -13.67 -4.83
C ALA A 168 3.04 -13.69 -4.31
N PHE A 169 2.31 -14.78 -4.57
CA PHE A 169 0.93 -14.92 -4.11
C PHE A 169 0.85 -14.95 -2.58
N MET A 170 1.69 -15.76 -1.93
CA MET A 170 1.71 -15.85 -0.47
C MET A 170 2.13 -14.52 0.18
N TRP A 171 3.06 -13.78 -0.42
CA TRP A 171 3.42 -12.44 0.04
C TRP A 171 2.22 -11.49 0.02
N VAL A 172 1.46 -11.44 -1.09
CA VAL A 172 0.25 -10.60 -1.17
C VAL A 172 -0.78 -10.98 -0.12
N VAL A 173 -0.97 -12.29 0.13
CA VAL A 173 -1.93 -12.78 1.13
C VAL A 173 -1.56 -12.32 2.55
N ARG A 174 -0.26 -12.30 2.89
CA ARG A 174 0.24 -11.84 4.19
C ARG A 174 0.16 -10.32 4.35
N GLU A 175 0.51 -9.58 3.29
CA GLU A 175 0.52 -8.11 3.29
C GLU A 175 -0.88 -7.50 3.22
N MET A 176 -1.87 -8.22 2.70
CA MET A 176 -3.24 -7.76 2.54
C MET A 176 -4.21 -8.71 3.20
N ARG A 177 -4.71 -8.39 4.39
CA ARG A 177 -5.76 -9.18 5.05
C ARG A 177 -7.04 -9.19 4.20
N LEU A 178 -7.73 -10.33 4.16
CA LEU A 178 -9.00 -10.43 3.43
C LEU A 178 -10.07 -9.64 4.18
N THR A 179 -10.77 -8.76 3.49
CA THR A 179 -11.95 -8.08 4.01
C THR A 179 -13.01 -8.08 2.92
N PRO A 180 -14.12 -8.83 3.09
CA PRO A 180 -15.24 -8.76 2.18
C PRO A 180 -15.76 -7.32 2.16
N ARG A 181 -15.87 -6.71 0.99
CA ARG A 181 -16.38 -5.34 0.84
C ARG A 181 -17.20 -5.20 -0.43
N SER A 182 -18.24 -4.38 -0.33
CA SER A 182 -19.15 -3.99 -1.42
C SER A 182 -18.72 -2.72 -2.15
N ASN A 183 -17.71 -2.01 -1.63
CA ASN A 183 -17.25 -0.72 -2.17
C ASN A 183 -16.41 -0.89 -3.44
N ASN A 184 -16.21 0.23 -4.15
CA ASN A 184 -15.30 0.32 -5.29
C ASN A 184 -13.90 -0.14 -4.89
N ALA A 185 -13.36 -1.11 -5.62
CA ALA A 185 -11.98 -1.55 -5.45
C ALA A 185 -11.02 -0.39 -5.70
N VAL A 186 -9.95 -0.31 -4.90
CA VAL A 186 -8.90 0.69 -5.10
C VAL A 186 -7.74 0.10 -5.93
N PRO A 187 -6.90 0.94 -6.56
CA PRO A 187 -5.75 0.46 -7.31
C PRO A 187 -4.76 -0.33 -6.44
N PRO A 188 -3.96 -1.25 -7.02
CA PRO A 188 -3.06 -2.14 -6.28
C PRO A 188 -2.19 -1.47 -5.21
N ILE A 189 -1.51 -0.37 -5.56
CA ILE A 189 -0.66 0.36 -4.60
C ILE A 189 -1.43 0.86 -3.36
N TYR A 190 -2.66 1.34 -3.53
CA TYR A 190 -3.49 1.83 -2.43
C TYR A 190 -4.04 0.67 -1.58
N ALA A 191 -4.46 -0.41 -2.21
CA ALA A 191 -4.93 -1.59 -1.48
C ALA A 191 -3.81 -2.19 -0.60
N LEU A 192 -2.59 -2.20 -1.12
CA LEU A 192 -1.40 -2.67 -0.41
C LEU A 192 -0.98 -1.71 0.72
N ARG A 193 -0.97 -0.39 0.48
CA ARG A 193 -0.71 0.63 1.52
C ARG A 193 -1.67 0.49 2.70
N ARG A 194 -2.95 0.27 2.42
CA ARG A 194 -3.98 0.00 3.43
C ARG A 194 -3.79 -1.31 4.20
N GLY A 195 -3.18 -2.33 3.58
CA GLY A 195 -2.85 -3.61 4.22
C GLY A 195 -4.02 -4.58 4.37
N TRP A 196 -5.14 -4.31 3.68
CA TRP A 196 -6.32 -5.18 3.65
C TRP A 196 -7.23 -4.84 2.46
N GLY A 197 -7.97 -5.84 1.96
CA GLY A 197 -8.80 -5.69 0.77
C GLY A 197 -9.62 -6.92 0.39
N SER A 198 -10.41 -6.77 -0.67
CA SER A 198 -11.21 -7.84 -1.26
C SER A 198 -10.35 -8.84 -2.02
N SER A 199 -10.96 -9.96 -2.44
CA SER A 199 -10.30 -10.91 -3.34
C SER A 199 -9.94 -10.31 -4.69
N TYR A 200 -10.73 -9.35 -5.18
CA TYR A 200 -10.43 -8.64 -6.42
C TYR A 200 -9.18 -7.75 -6.25
N GLU A 201 -9.08 -7.00 -5.16
CA GLU A 201 -7.90 -6.16 -4.86
C GLU A 201 -6.64 -7.02 -4.65
N ARG A 202 -6.74 -8.16 -3.94
CA ARG A 202 -5.63 -9.14 -3.85
C ARG A 202 -5.23 -9.67 -5.22
N SER A 203 -6.20 -9.95 -6.08
CA SER A 203 -5.94 -10.47 -7.43
C SER A 203 -5.21 -9.47 -8.32
N LEU A 204 -5.66 -8.20 -8.31
CA LEU A 204 -4.98 -7.12 -9.03
C LEU A 204 -3.56 -6.90 -8.50
N THR A 205 -3.38 -6.91 -7.19
CA THR A 205 -2.06 -6.74 -6.54
C THR A 205 -1.11 -7.87 -6.90
N PHE A 206 -1.59 -9.12 -6.87
CA PHE A 206 -0.79 -10.27 -7.27
C PHE A 206 -0.34 -10.19 -8.73
N LEU A 207 -1.24 -9.86 -9.66
CA LEU A 207 -0.91 -9.77 -11.08
C LEU A 207 0.04 -8.60 -11.37
N ALA A 208 -0.13 -7.45 -10.71
CA ALA A 208 0.78 -6.32 -10.81
C ALA A 208 2.20 -6.65 -10.29
N LEU A 209 2.30 -7.40 -9.19
CA LEU A 209 3.57 -7.90 -8.67
C LEU A 209 4.21 -8.93 -9.61
N LEU A 210 3.39 -9.86 -10.14
CA LEU A 210 3.86 -10.94 -11.02
C LEU A 210 4.54 -10.40 -12.28
N GLU A 211 4.03 -9.29 -12.82
CA GLU A 211 4.62 -8.62 -13.99
C GLU A 211 6.04 -8.09 -13.75
N GLN A 212 6.47 -7.87 -12.49
CA GLN A 212 7.78 -7.30 -12.18
C GLN A 212 8.92 -8.33 -12.11
N PHE A 213 8.62 -9.63 -12.15
CA PHE A 213 9.66 -10.65 -12.19
C PHE A 213 10.34 -10.67 -13.56
N LEU A 214 11.64 -10.37 -13.58
CA LEU A 214 12.43 -10.26 -14.81
C LEU A 214 13.18 -11.54 -15.16
N TYR A 215 13.51 -12.37 -14.17
CA TYR A 215 14.41 -13.52 -14.34
C TYR A 215 13.80 -14.81 -13.77
N VAL A 216 12.94 -15.46 -14.55
CA VAL A 216 12.32 -16.74 -14.14
C VAL A 216 12.64 -17.85 -15.15
N GLY A 217 12.98 -19.02 -14.62
CA GLY A 217 13.27 -20.23 -15.40
C GLY A 217 14.54 -20.18 -16.24
N GLU A 218 14.75 -21.22 -17.05
CA GLU A 218 15.94 -21.36 -17.90
C GLU A 218 16.01 -20.35 -19.02
N LYS A 219 14.86 -19.99 -19.56
CA LYS A 219 14.67 -19.12 -20.73
C LYS A 219 14.48 -17.63 -20.38
N LEU A 220 14.55 -17.27 -19.10
CA LEU A 220 14.28 -15.91 -18.62
C LEU A 220 12.93 -15.40 -19.13
N GLU A 221 11.87 -16.15 -18.83
CA GLU A 221 10.52 -15.81 -19.26
C GLU A 221 9.79 -15.07 -18.14
N GLN A 222 9.17 -13.94 -18.48
CA GLN A 222 8.30 -13.22 -17.57
C GLN A 222 7.03 -14.05 -17.32
N PRO A 223 6.68 -14.32 -16.05
CA PRO A 223 5.43 -15.02 -15.74
C PRO A 223 4.23 -14.23 -16.25
N ALA A 224 3.28 -14.94 -16.87
CA ALA A 224 2.03 -14.36 -17.36
C ALA A 224 0.87 -14.90 -16.53
N GLY A 225 -0.01 -14.01 -16.06
CA GLY A 225 -1.16 -14.38 -15.26
C GLY A 225 -2.45 -13.73 -15.74
N CYS A 226 -3.57 -14.31 -15.31
CA CYS A 226 -4.92 -13.82 -15.59
C CYS A 226 -5.84 -14.05 -14.38
N MET A 227 -6.97 -13.36 -14.35
CA MET A 227 -8.10 -13.72 -13.50
C MET A 227 -8.93 -14.79 -14.20
N LEU A 228 -9.44 -15.74 -13.43
CA LEU A 228 -10.40 -16.75 -13.86
C LEU A 228 -11.72 -16.45 -13.15
N LEU A 229 -12.72 -16.00 -13.90
CA LEU A 229 -14.05 -15.76 -13.36
C LEU A 229 -14.89 -17.03 -13.41
N LEU A 230 -15.42 -17.40 -12.26
CA LEU A 230 -16.40 -18.47 -12.10
C LEU A 230 -17.77 -17.81 -11.86
N PRO A 231 -18.84 -18.32 -12.48
CA PRO A 231 -20.18 -17.75 -12.28
C PRO A 231 -20.56 -17.79 -10.80
N GLY A 232 -21.33 -16.81 -10.34
CA GLY A 232 -21.89 -16.80 -8.99
C GLY A 232 -22.81 -18.00 -8.73
N LYS A 233 -23.14 -18.27 -7.46
CA LYS A 233 -24.10 -19.33 -7.08
C LYS A 233 -25.49 -19.07 -7.68
N ASP A 234 -25.83 -17.81 -7.85
CA ASP A 234 -27.00 -17.33 -8.58
C ASP A 234 -26.59 -16.23 -9.59
N PRO A 235 -27.45 -15.88 -10.56
CA PRO A 235 -27.12 -14.91 -11.61
C PRO A 235 -26.84 -13.48 -11.13
N ASN A 236 -27.26 -13.12 -9.92
CA ASN A 236 -27.11 -11.77 -9.35
C ASN A 236 -25.91 -11.68 -8.41
N ALA A 237 -25.39 -12.81 -7.95
CA ALA A 237 -24.19 -12.86 -7.13
C ALA A 237 -22.95 -12.46 -7.96
N PRO A 238 -22.02 -11.68 -7.37
CA PRO A 238 -20.78 -11.34 -8.05
C PRO A 238 -20.01 -12.62 -8.40
N PRO A 239 -19.28 -12.64 -9.54
CA PRO A 239 -18.51 -13.80 -9.94
C PRO A 239 -17.44 -14.10 -8.91
N ARG A 240 -17.18 -15.40 -8.73
CA ARG A 240 -16.07 -15.85 -7.90
C ARG A 240 -14.78 -15.73 -8.71
N ILE A 241 -13.70 -15.30 -8.06
CA ILE A 241 -12.41 -15.05 -8.71
C ILE A 241 -11.40 -16.10 -8.26
N TRP A 242 -10.75 -16.73 -9.22
CA TRP A 242 -9.45 -17.39 -9.08
C TRP A 242 -8.40 -16.66 -9.90
N LEU A 243 -7.14 -17.02 -9.67
CA LEU A 243 -6.00 -16.56 -10.43
C LEU A 243 -5.40 -17.74 -11.20
N GLY A 244 -5.05 -17.52 -12.46
CA GLY A 244 -4.31 -18.45 -13.30
C GLY A 244 -2.92 -17.88 -13.60
N VAL A 245 -1.87 -18.70 -13.50
CA VAL A 245 -0.53 -18.35 -13.98
C VAL A 245 -0.05 -19.39 -14.97
N VAL A 246 0.42 -18.95 -16.12
CA VAL A 246 0.94 -19.84 -17.18
C VAL A 246 2.05 -20.74 -16.63
N ASP A 247 1.90 -22.04 -16.82
CA ASP A 247 2.86 -23.04 -16.35
C ASP A 247 4.20 -22.99 -17.10
N GLU A 248 5.19 -23.77 -16.66
CA GLU A 248 6.50 -23.77 -17.32
C GLU A 248 6.47 -24.29 -18.77
N SER A 249 5.47 -25.07 -19.16
CA SER A 249 5.32 -25.53 -20.55
C SER A 249 4.68 -24.48 -21.47
N GLY A 250 4.01 -23.49 -20.90
CA GLY A 250 3.24 -22.50 -21.63
C GLY A 250 1.94 -23.05 -22.23
N ASN A 251 1.42 -24.16 -21.70
CA ASN A 251 0.23 -24.86 -22.21
C ASN A 251 -0.83 -25.11 -21.14
N ASP A 252 -0.64 -24.65 -19.91
CA ASP A 252 -1.62 -24.79 -18.84
C ASP A 252 -1.52 -23.63 -17.83
N LEU A 253 -2.41 -23.62 -16.84
CA LEU A 253 -2.47 -22.61 -15.78
C LEU A 253 -2.36 -23.25 -14.39
N TYR A 254 -1.40 -22.78 -13.59
CA TYR A 254 -1.39 -22.94 -12.15
C TYR A 254 -2.51 -22.12 -11.51
N LEU A 255 -3.25 -22.72 -10.58
CA LEU A 255 -4.42 -22.10 -9.98
C LEU A 255 -4.17 -21.62 -8.55
N PHE A 256 -4.66 -20.42 -8.24
CA PHE A 256 -4.59 -19.83 -6.91
C PHE A 256 -5.95 -19.24 -6.50
N ASP A 257 -6.27 -19.34 -5.21
CA ASP A 257 -7.50 -18.79 -4.65
C ASP A 257 -7.22 -17.57 -3.75
N PRO A 258 -7.51 -16.35 -4.21
CA PRO A 258 -7.27 -15.11 -3.46
C PRO A 258 -8.13 -14.95 -2.19
N ILE A 259 -9.25 -15.67 -2.09
CA ILE A 259 -10.09 -15.66 -0.89
C ILE A 259 -9.48 -16.56 0.17
N LEU A 260 -9.24 -17.84 -0.16
CA LEU A 260 -8.61 -18.76 0.80
C LEU A 260 -7.17 -18.38 1.10
N GLY A 261 -6.52 -17.63 0.19
CA GLY A 261 -5.13 -17.23 0.33
C GLY A 261 -4.17 -18.41 0.19
N ILE A 262 -4.52 -19.39 -0.65
CA ILE A 262 -3.67 -20.55 -0.95
C ILE A 262 -3.56 -20.79 -2.47
N PRO A 263 -2.44 -21.34 -2.95
CA PRO A 263 -2.45 -22.08 -4.21
C PRO A 263 -3.43 -23.25 -4.12
N LEU A 264 -4.17 -23.53 -5.18
CA LEU A 264 -5.09 -24.66 -5.16
C LEU A 264 -4.28 -25.96 -5.02
N PRO A 265 -4.59 -26.81 -4.02
CA PRO A 265 -3.82 -28.00 -3.72
C PRO A 265 -4.12 -29.15 -4.70
N GLY A 266 -3.23 -30.14 -4.73
CA GLY A 266 -3.43 -31.38 -5.49
C GLY A 266 -2.63 -31.48 -6.79
N GLY A 267 -1.78 -30.49 -7.09
CA GLY A 267 -0.79 -30.60 -8.15
C GLY A 267 0.36 -31.55 -7.80
N LYS A 268 1.06 -32.03 -8.82
CA LYS A 268 2.22 -32.93 -8.68
C LYS A 268 3.40 -32.23 -8.03
N ASP A 269 4.21 -32.97 -7.28
CA ASP A 269 5.46 -32.51 -6.66
C ASP A 269 5.31 -31.25 -5.77
N GLY A 270 4.13 -31.08 -5.17
CA GLY A 270 3.81 -29.93 -4.31
C GLY A 270 3.54 -28.62 -5.05
N LYS A 271 3.44 -28.66 -6.39
CA LYS A 271 3.04 -27.51 -7.20
C LYS A 271 1.54 -27.20 -7.07
N PRO A 272 1.11 -25.97 -7.42
CA PRO A 272 -0.32 -25.66 -7.52
C PRO A 272 -1.02 -26.58 -8.53
N LEU A 273 -2.30 -26.84 -8.30
CA LEU A 273 -3.15 -27.62 -9.20
C LEU A 273 -3.25 -26.93 -10.56
N LEU A 274 -3.15 -27.73 -11.62
CA LEU A 274 -3.29 -27.26 -12.99
C LEU A 274 -4.74 -27.22 -13.45
N LEU A 275 -5.07 -26.28 -14.35
CA LEU A 275 -6.42 -26.15 -14.89
C LEU A 275 -6.84 -27.40 -15.67
N THR A 276 -5.96 -28.02 -16.45
CA THR A 276 -6.29 -29.26 -17.16
C THR A 276 -6.63 -30.39 -16.20
N GLU A 277 -5.82 -30.55 -15.14
CA GLU A 277 -6.00 -31.57 -14.11
C GLU A 277 -7.32 -31.40 -13.35
N LEU A 278 -7.75 -30.15 -13.14
CA LEU A 278 -9.02 -29.82 -12.50
C LEU A 278 -10.22 -29.94 -13.45
N LYS A 279 -10.07 -29.62 -14.73
CA LYS A 279 -11.14 -29.81 -15.72
C LYS A 279 -11.41 -31.29 -15.98
N ALA A 280 -10.38 -32.13 -15.95
CA ALA A 280 -10.51 -33.57 -16.10
C ALA A 280 -11.22 -34.22 -14.90
N ASP A 281 -10.99 -33.70 -13.69
CA ASP A 281 -11.70 -34.13 -12.47
C ASP A 281 -12.05 -32.93 -11.57
N PRO A 282 -13.20 -32.29 -11.80
CA PRO A 282 -13.66 -31.15 -11.02
C PRO A 282 -13.87 -31.44 -9.54
N LYS A 283 -14.00 -32.72 -9.14
CA LYS A 283 -14.21 -33.12 -7.74
C LYS A 283 -12.92 -33.00 -6.92
N LYS A 284 -11.75 -32.88 -7.54
CA LYS A 284 -10.48 -32.62 -6.84
C LYS A 284 -10.54 -31.42 -5.91
N ILE A 285 -11.33 -30.39 -6.25
CA ILE A 285 -11.45 -29.20 -5.43
C ILE A 285 -12.09 -29.45 -4.05
N ARG A 286 -12.83 -30.56 -3.90
CA ARG A 286 -13.48 -30.96 -2.65
C ARG A 286 -12.48 -31.38 -1.57
N VAL A 287 -11.18 -31.50 -1.89
CA VAL A 287 -10.12 -31.62 -0.87
C VAL A 287 -10.12 -30.44 0.12
N LEU A 288 -10.60 -29.28 -0.33
CA LEU A 288 -10.77 -28.05 0.44
C LEU A 288 -12.02 -28.08 1.36
N ASP A 289 -12.88 -29.08 1.24
CA ASP A 289 -14.02 -29.22 2.14
C ASP A 289 -13.57 -29.57 3.56
N SER A 290 -14.27 -28.97 4.52
CA SER A 290 -14.18 -29.31 5.94
C SER A 290 -15.59 -29.51 6.49
N ASP A 291 -15.72 -30.36 7.51
CA ASP A 291 -17.02 -30.68 8.14
C ASP A 291 -17.73 -29.42 8.68
N GLN A 292 -16.95 -28.39 9.03
CA GLN A 292 -17.48 -27.15 9.62
C GLN A 292 -17.65 -25.99 8.62
N ALA A 293 -17.07 -26.11 7.42
CA ALA A 293 -17.07 -25.08 6.39
C ALA A 293 -16.78 -25.75 5.01
N PRO A 294 -17.83 -26.10 4.25
CA PRO A 294 -17.65 -26.60 2.90
C PRO A 294 -17.12 -25.48 1.99
N TYR A 295 -16.29 -25.87 1.03
CA TYR A 295 -15.72 -24.94 0.06
C TYR A 295 -16.78 -24.44 -0.93
N ASP A 296 -16.77 -23.14 -1.19
CA ASP A 296 -17.87 -22.42 -1.80
C ASP A 296 -18.01 -22.63 -3.32
N VAL A 297 -16.95 -23.09 -4.01
CA VAL A 297 -16.93 -23.31 -5.47
C VAL A 297 -17.36 -24.71 -5.87
N GLN A 298 -18.52 -24.85 -6.50
CA GLN A 298 -19.04 -26.11 -6.97
C GLN A 298 -18.37 -26.60 -8.27
N PRO A 299 -18.28 -27.93 -8.49
CA PRO A 299 -17.75 -28.51 -9.73
C PRO A 299 -18.33 -27.94 -11.03
N GLU A 300 -19.62 -27.60 -11.03
CA GLU A 300 -20.33 -27.08 -12.21
C GLU A 300 -19.87 -25.66 -12.58
N GLN A 301 -19.42 -24.87 -11.60
CA GLN A 301 -18.88 -23.53 -11.83
C GLN A 301 -17.53 -23.61 -12.56
N ILE A 302 -16.73 -24.65 -12.28
CA ILE A 302 -15.41 -24.88 -12.90
C ILE A 302 -15.57 -25.07 -14.41
N LEU A 303 -16.66 -25.71 -14.86
CA LEU A 303 -16.91 -25.93 -16.28
C LEU A 303 -17.16 -24.62 -17.05
N LYS A 304 -17.55 -23.54 -16.37
CA LYS A 304 -17.92 -22.24 -16.94
C LYS A 304 -16.89 -21.13 -16.70
N ILE A 305 -15.65 -21.49 -16.38
CA ILE A 305 -14.55 -20.54 -16.19
C ILE A 305 -14.35 -19.66 -17.44
N ALA A 306 -14.19 -18.36 -17.22
CA ALA A 306 -13.81 -17.39 -18.24
C ALA A 306 -12.51 -16.65 -17.85
N PRO A 307 -11.48 -16.63 -18.71
CA PRO A 307 -10.22 -15.94 -18.43
C PRO A 307 -10.29 -14.44 -18.77
N PHE A 308 -9.79 -13.60 -17.85
CA PHE A 308 -9.72 -12.16 -17.98
C PHE A 308 -8.30 -11.65 -17.72
N ILE A 309 -7.80 -10.76 -18.58
CA ILE A 309 -6.57 -10.01 -18.36
C ILE A 309 -6.86 -8.61 -17.85
N VAL A 310 -5.93 -8.06 -17.08
CA VAL A 310 -6.11 -6.86 -16.24
C VAL A 310 -4.93 -5.87 -16.36
N PRO A 311 -4.44 -5.54 -17.57
CA PRO A 311 -3.35 -4.59 -17.71
C PRO A 311 -3.76 -3.21 -17.18
N SER A 312 -2.81 -2.43 -16.64
CA SER A 312 -3.04 -1.01 -16.34
C SER A 312 -3.10 -0.19 -17.63
N LEU A 313 -3.93 0.86 -17.69
CA LEU A 313 -4.01 1.72 -18.88
C LEU A 313 -2.65 2.31 -19.30
N SER A 314 -1.88 2.87 -18.36
CA SER A 314 -0.55 3.41 -18.66
C SER A 314 0.38 2.34 -19.25
N SER A 315 0.26 1.07 -18.85
CA SER A 315 1.11 -0.02 -19.35
C SER A 315 0.95 -0.28 -20.85
N LEU A 316 -0.18 0.09 -21.42
CA LEU A 316 -0.49 -0.09 -22.84
C LEU A 316 0.08 1.03 -23.72
N SER A 317 0.62 2.09 -23.12
CA SER A 317 1.09 3.27 -23.84
C SER A 317 2.51 3.07 -24.42
N PRO A 318 2.77 3.55 -25.66
CA PRO A 318 4.11 3.54 -26.23
C PRO A 318 5.14 4.34 -25.40
N ARG A 319 4.69 5.37 -24.66
CA ARG A 319 5.55 6.16 -23.76
C ARG A 319 6.06 5.37 -22.56
N MET A 320 5.29 4.44 -22.01
CA MET A 320 5.81 3.55 -20.95
C MET A 320 6.86 2.58 -21.49
N LYS A 321 6.70 2.10 -22.73
CA LYS A 321 7.73 1.29 -23.42
C LYS A 321 9.01 2.10 -23.61
N LEU A 322 8.89 3.34 -24.07
CA LEU A 322 10.03 4.26 -24.21
C LEU A 322 10.73 4.52 -22.88
N LEU A 323 9.98 4.77 -21.81
CA LEU A 323 10.53 4.94 -20.46
C LEU A 323 11.27 3.68 -19.99
N GLU A 324 10.66 2.51 -20.16
CA GLU A 324 11.26 1.22 -19.80
C GLU A 324 12.58 0.96 -20.54
N ASP A 325 12.60 1.17 -21.86
CA ASP A 325 13.73 0.78 -22.71
C ASP A 325 14.87 1.79 -22.68
N LYS A 326 14.56 3.10 -22.60
CA LYS A 326 15.54 4.17 -22.84
C LYS A 326 15.86 5.01 -21.62
N TYR A 327 14.87 5.36 -20.81
CA TYR A 327 15.04 6.40 -19.79
C TYR A 327 15.10 5.87 -18.36
N LEU A 328 14.67 4.63 -18.09
CA LEU A 328 14.89 4.00 -16.80
C LEU A 328 16.36 3.62 -16.63
N PRO A 329 17.04 4.13 -15.57
CA PRO A 329 18.41 3.71 -15.28
C PRO A 329 18.47 2.25 -14.84
N SER A 330 19.63 1.62 -14.98
CA SER A 330 19.85 0.20 -14.63
C SER A 330 19.44 -0.13 -13.18
N GLY A 331 19.74 0.78 -12.23
CA GLY A 331 19.33 0.67 -10.83
C GLY A 331 17.81 0.66 -10.65
N ALA A 332 17.08 1.38 -11.50
CA ALA A 332 15.64 1.52 -11.44
C ALA A 332 14.84 0.56 -12.34
N LYS A 333 15.53 -0.31 -13.10
CA LYS A 333 14.90 -1.23 -14.09
C LYS A 333 13.66 -1.92 -13.52
N ALA A 334 12.51 -1.62 -14.11
CA ALA A 334 11.18 -2.14 -13.80
C ALA A 334 10.44 -2.44 -15.11
N ARG A 335 9.43 -3.31 -15.09
CA ARG A 335 8.51 -3.45 -16.22
C ARG A 335 7.45 -2.35 -16.15
N LEU A 336 7.37 -1.53 -17.18
CA LEU A 336 6.38 -0.47 -17.29
C LEU A 336 5.41 -0.72 -18.43
N SER A 337 5.80 -1.49 -19.44
CA SER A 337 5.00 -1.72 -20.64
C SER A 337 4.48 -3.15 -20.74
N THR A 338 3.25 -3.29 -21.23
CA THR A 338 2.61 -4.58 -21.47
C THR A 338 2.32 -4.74 -22.95
N ASP A 339 2.88 -5.80 -23.56
CA ASP A 339 2.47 -6.26 -24.88
C ASP A 339 1.17 -7.06 -24.74
N LEU A 340 0.04 -6.38 -24.99
CA LEU A 340 -1.29 -6.95 -24.80
C LEU A 340 -1.53 -8.15 -25.72
N GLU A 341 -1.08 -8.07 -26.97
CA GLU A 341 -1.27 -9.14 -27.96
C GLU A 341 -0.50 -10.39 -27.55
N SER A 342 0.77 -10.23 -27.15
CA SER A 342 1.58 -11.32 -26.63
C SER A 342 0.97 -11.94 -25.37
N LEU A 343 0.45 -11.11 -24.45
CA LEU A 343 -0.23 -11.59 -23.25
C LEU A 343 -1.49 -12.39 -23.60
N ILE A 344 -2.35 -11.88 -24.49
CA ILE A 344 -3.55 -12.59 -24.96
C ILE A 344 -3.16 -13.95 -25.55
N MET A 345 -2.21 -13.98 -26.47
CA MET A 345 -1.76 -15.23 -27.12
C MET A 345 -1.24 -16.25 -26.10
N LYS A 346 -0.45 -15.82 -25.11
CA LYS A 346 0.06 -16.70 -24.05
C LYS A 346 -1.08 -17.30 -23.22
N ILE A 347 -2.02 -16.48 -22.77
CA ILE A 347 -3.14 -16.94 -21.94
C ILE A 347 -4.10 -17.82 -22.75
N GLU A 348 -4.42 -17.47 -23.99
CA GLU A 348 -5.27 -18.31 -24.87
C GLU A 348 -4.62 -19.66 -25.14
N LYS A 349 -3.31 -19.68 -25.40
CA LYS A 349 -2.54 -20.92 -25.58
C LYS A 349 -2.61 -21.80 -24.33
N ALA A 350 -2.39 -21.23 -23.15
CA ALA A 350 -2.45 -21.96 -21.88
C ALA A 350 -3.87 -22.45 -21.54
N CYS A 351 -4.90 -21.71 -21.95
CA CYS A 351 -6.30 -22.09 -21.75
C CYS A 351 -6.79 -23.17 -22.73
N ARG A 352 -6.20 -23.27 -23.93
CA ARG A 352 -6.72 -24.10 -25.02
C ARG A 352 -6.92 -25.57 -24.64
N PRO A 353 -6.01 -26.25 -23.92
CA PRO A 353 -6.23 -27.66 -23.54
C PRO A 353 -7.42 -27.86 -22.61
N SER A 354 -7.76 -26.84 -21.81
CA SER A 354 -8.79 -26.90 -20.77
C SER A 354 -10.14 -26.33 -21.19
N LEU A 355 -10.13 -25.32 -22.07
CA LEU A 355 -11.32 -24.53 -22.47
C LEU A 355 -11.66 -24.69 -23.95
N GLY A 356 -10.84 -25.41 -24.71
CA GLY A 356 -11.03 -25.65 -26.15
C GLY A 356 -10.47 -24.54 -27.04
N ALA A 357 -10.41 -24.81 -28.35
CA ALA A 357 -9.83 -23.90 -29.35
C ALA A 357 -10.59 -22.57 -29.52
N SER A 358 -11.86 -22.53 -29.13
CA SER A 358 -12.70 -21.33 -29.20
C SER A 358 -12.67 -20.48 -27.93
N SER A 359 -11.87 -20.86 -26.92
CA SER A 359 -11.73 -20.09 -25.68
C SER A 359 -11.16 -18.70 -25.99
N LYS A 360 -11.90 -17.66 -25.63
CA LYS A 360 -11.47 -16.28 -25.75
C LYS A 360 -11.05 -15.74 -24.39
N VAL A 361 -9.99 -14.94 -24.39
CA VAL A 361 -9.62 -14.11 -23.25
C VAL A 361 -10.35 -12.78 -23.34
N PHE A 362 -10.79 -12.25 -22.20
CA PHE A 362 -11.47 -10.97 -22.12
C PHE A 362 -10.62 -9.92 -21.41
N LEU A 363 -10.90 -8.65 -21.66
CA LEU A 363 -10.28 -7.54 -20.95
C LEU A 363 -11.19 -7.07 -19.83
N MET A 364 -10.65 -6.93 -18.61
CA MET A 364 -11.39 -6.37 -17.48
C MET A 364 -11.28 -4.84 -17.50
N ASN A 365 -12.21 -4.17 -18.19
CA ASN A 365 -12.17 -2.70 -18.36
C ASN A 365 -12.08 -1.92 -17.04
N GLN A 366 -12.74 -2.40 -15.98
CA GLN A 366 -12.64 -1.77 -14.65
C GLN A 366 -11.23 -1.85 -14.05
N ALA A 367 -10.47 -2.91 -14.35
CA ALA A 367 -9.08 -3.00 -13.90
C ALA A 367 -8.18 -2.03 -14.67
N VAL A 368 -8.40 -1.92 -15.99
CA VAL A 368 -7.65 -1.01 -16.88
C VAL A 368 -7.74 0.44 -16.40
N GLU A 369 -8.95 0.87 -16.03
CA GLU A 369 -9.24 2.24 -15.57
C GLU A 369 -9.02 2.46 -14.06
N SER A 370 -8.54 1.46 -13.32
CA SER A 370 -8.55 1.49 -11.84
C SER A 370 -7.94 2.77 -11.25
N LEU A 371 -6.77 3.20 -11.74
CA LEU A 371 -6.14 4.45 -11.31
C LEU A 371 -6.99 5.68 -11.67
N ARG A 372 -7.55 5.76 -12.87
CA ARG A 372 -8.34 6.93 -13.32
C ARG A 372 -9.68 7.04 -12.59
N MET A 373 -10.30 5.90 -12.26
CA MET A 373 -11.51 5.83 -11.43
C MET A 373 -11.27 6.20 -9.96
N PHE A 374 -10.01 6.23 -9.52
CA PHE A 374 -9.64 6.53 -8.14
C PHE A 374 -9.05 7.93 -7.97
N LEU A 375 -8.27 8.40 -8.94
CA LEU A 375 -7.58 9.69 -8.90
C LEU A 375 -8.46 10.84 -9.41
N SER A 376 -8.27 12.02 -8.83
CA SER A 376 -8.92 13.24 -9.30
C SER A 376 -8.34 13.73 -10.64
N ALA A 377 -9.05 14.65 -11.29
CA ALA A 377 -8.61 15.27 -12.55
C ALA A 377 -7.19 15.87 -12.48
N GLY A 378 -6.83 16.50 -11.36
CA GLY A 378 -5.48 17.06 -11.16
C GLY A 378 -4.35 16.02 -11.06
N ASN A 379 -4.69 14.73 -10.98
CA ASN A 379 -3.76 13.60 -10.95
C ASN A 379 -4.01 12.61 -12.11
N GLY A 380 -4.65 13.07 -13.20
CA GLY A 380 -4.85 12.28 -14.42
C GLY A 380 -6.03 11.31 -14.39
N GLY A 381 -6.86 11.33 -13.34
CA GLY A 381 -8.10 10.55 -13.27
C GLY A 381 -9.36 11.38 -13.54
N PHE A 382 -10.51 10.84 -13.18
CA PHE A 382 -11.81 11.52 -13.27
C PHE A 382 -12.66 11.29 -12.01
N ALA A 383 -12.08 10.72 -10.95
CA ALA A 383 -12.73 10.56 -9.67
C ALA A 383 -13.07 11.91 -9.04
N SER A 384 -14.18 11.94 -8.31
CA SER A 384 -14.43 13.06 -7.41
C SER A 384 -13.44 13.03 -6.24
N PRO A 385 -13.02 14.18 -5.68
CA PRO A 385 -12.13 14.21 -4.51
C PRO A 385 -12.62 13.38 -3.32
N GLN A 386 -13.94 13.17 -3.21
CA GLN A 386 -14.56 12.37 -2.16
C GLN A 386 -14.14 10.90 -2.20
N ILE A 387 -13.72 10.35 -3.34
CA ILE A 387 -13.26 8.96 -3.43
C ILE A 387 -11.96 8.75 -2.64
N LEU A 388 -10.97 9.64 -2.83
CA LEU A 388 -9.71 9.58 -2.07
C LEU A 388 -9.95 9.88 -0.59
N GLN A 389 -10.84 10.84 -0.29
CA GLN A 389 -11.21 11.15 1.09
C GLN A 389 -11.87 9.95 1.79
N ALA A 390 -12.80 9.25 1.12
CA ALA A 390 -13.42 8.04 1.64
C ALA A 390 -12.38 6.95 1.91
N TYR A 391 -11.42 6.76 1.00
CA TYR A 391 -10.29 5.86 1.21
C TYR A 391 -9.44 6.25 2.44
N GLN A 392 -9.13 7.54 2.62
CA GLN A 392 -8.39 8.01 3.79
C GLN A 392 -9.15 7.79 5.10
N ILE A 393 -10.47 7.96 5.11
CA ILE A 393 -11.32 7.69 6.27
C ILE A 393 -11.29 6.20 6.62
N GLU A 394 -11.27 5.30 5.64
CA GLU A 394 -11.14 3.85 5.87
C GLU A 394 -9.85 3.46 6.61
N LEU A 395 -8.79 4.29 6.54
CA LEU A 395 -7.53 4.03 7.24
C LEU A 395 -7.62 4.28 8.75
N ILE A 396 -8.64 5.02 9.19
CA ILE A 396 -8.82 5.43 10.58
C ILE A 396 -9.67 4.38 11.30
N PRO A 397 -9.13 3.68 12.32
CA PRO A 397 -9.93 2.77 13.11
C PRO A 397 -11.08 3.51 13.80
N GLN A 398 -12.31 3.00 13.69
CA GLN A 398 -13.47 3.62 14.35
C GLN A 398 -13.31 3.68 15.88
N THR A 399 -12.56 2.73 16.45
CA THR A 399 -12.20 2.69 17.87
C THR A 399 -11.25 3.81 18.29
N ALA A 400 -10.62 4.52 17.34
CA ALA A 400 -9.75 5.65 17.63
C ALA A 400 -10.52 6.95 17.85
N ILE A 401 -11.82 7.02 17.51
CA ILE A 401 -12.64 8.23 17.60
C ILE A 401 -13.15 8.40 19.04
N PRO A 402 -12.68 9.41 19.82
CA PRO A 402 -13.16 9.64 21.16
C PRO A 402 -14.66 9.98 21.16
N PRO A 403 -15.46 9.43 22.10
CA PRO A 403 -16.87 9.78 22.25
C PRO A 403 -17.11 11.29 22.43
N GLN A 404 -16.14 12.01 23.00
CA GLN A 404 -16.17 13.46 23.18
C GLN A 404 -16.32 14.21 21.85
N LEU A 405 -15.86 13.63 20.73
CA LEU A 405 -16.00 14.27 19.41
C LEU A 405 -17.45 14.35 18.93
N GLN A 406 -18.35 13.51 19.47
CA GLN A 406 -19.79 13.60 19.17
C GLN A 406 -20.43 14.86 19.77
N LYS A 407 -19.79 15.50 20.75
CA LYS A 407 -20.29 16.68 21.46
C LYS A 407 -19.59 17.98 21.01
N VAL A 408 -18.86 17.93 19.90
CA VAL A 408 -18.10 19.09 19.40
C VAL A 408 -19.05 20.19 18.94
N PRO A 409 -18.91 21.44 19.45
CA PRO A 409 -19.92 22.47 19.26
C PRO A 409 -19.92 23.08 17.86
N HIS A 410 -18.87 22.86 17.05
CA HIS A 410 -18.73 23.48 15.74
C HIS A 410 -17.96 22.60 14.73
N PRO A 411 -18.36 22.52 13.44
CA PRO A 411 -17.69 21.69 12.43
C PRO A 411 -16.20 21.98 12.23
N ILE A 412 -15.77 23.24 12.32
CA ILE A 412 -14.33 23.62 12.20
C ILE A 412 -13.49 23.02 13.33
N ILE A 413 -14.04 22.91 14.55
CA ILE A 413 -13.33 22.24 15.65
C ILE A 413 -13.19 20.75 15.35
N LEU A 414 -14.27 20.15 14.86
CA LEU A 414 -14.29 18.73 14.50
C LEU A 414 -13.29 18.43 13.38
N GLU A 415 -13.17 19.31 12.40
CA GLU A 415 -12.16 19.21 11.34
C GLU A 415 -10.74 19.27 11.89
N ASN A 416 -10.42 20.25 12.75
CA ASN A 416 -9.09 20.38 13.35
C ASN A 416 -8.71 19.17 14.22
N ILE A 417 -9.61 18.76 15.13
CA ILE A 417 -9.34 17.60 15.99
C ILE A 417 -9.34 16.31 15.16
N GLY A 418 -10.23 16.19 14.17
CA GLY A 418 -10.27 15.09 13.23
C GLY A 418 -8.97 14.94 12.44
N ASN A 419 -8.37 16.06 12.00
CA ASN A 419 -7.08 16.07 11.32
C ASN A 419 -5.96 15.59 12.26
N MET A 420 -5.91 16.04 13.51
CA MET A 420 -4.92 15.58 14.49
C MET A 420 -5.06 14.08 14.79
N LEU A 421 -6.29 13.57 14.88
CA LEU A 421 -6.61 12.18 15.17
C LEU A 421 -6.30 11.25 13.99
N SER A 422 -6.63 11.68 12.78
CA SER A 422 -6.50 10.86 11.57
C SER A 422 -5.07 10.79 11.04
N ARG A 423 -4.29 11.87 11.21
CA ARG A 423 -2.95 12.02 10.64
C ARG A 423 -2.01 10.84 10.94
N PRO A 424 -1.90 10.30 12.17
CA PRO A 424 -1.01 9.16 12.45
C PRO A 424 -1.34 7.91 11.61
N PHE A 425 -2.63 7.66 11.34
CA PHE A 425 -3.10 6.53 10.55
C PHE A 425 -2.89 6.75 9.05
N ILE A 426 -3.30 7.92 8.55
CA ILE A 426 -3.16 8.29 7.14
C ILE A 426 -1.67 8.37 6.77
N ASN A 427 -0.87 9.06 7.58
CA ASN A 427 0.54 9.23 7.30
C ASN A 427 1.25 7.89 7.30
N SER A 428 1.00 7.05 8.32
CA SER A 428 1.61 5.73 8.36
C SER A 428 1.32 4.89 7.11
N ALA A 429 0.20 5.09 6.42
CA ALA A 429 -0.13 4.30 5.23
C ALA A 429 0.36 4.94 3.93
N LEU A 430 0.36 6.27 3.83
CA LEU A 430 0.51 6.99 2.55
C LEU A 430 1.78 7.83 2.43
N GLU A 431 2.39 8.24 3.54
CA GLU A 431 3.58 9.10 3.48
C GLU A 431 4.83 8.28 3.13
N PRO A 432 5.61 8.73 2.15
CA PRO A 432 6.82 8.03 1.73
C PRO A 432 7.84 8.01 2.87
N LYS A 433 8.71 7.00 2.86
CA LYS A 433 9.82 6.83 3.81
C LYS A 433 9.40 6.57 5.26
N LEU A 434 8.11 6.56 5.58
CA LEU A 434 7.60 6.05 6.85
C LEU A 434 7.63 4.51 6.87
N PRO A 435 7.51 3.88 8.05
CA PRO A 435 7.83 2.45 8.16
C PRO A 435 7.02 1.53 7.26
N ARG A 436 5.72 1.80 7.04
CA ARG A 436 4.90 1.00 6.11
C ARG A 436 5.45 1.10 4.69
N ASP A 437 5.74 2.30 4.21
CA ASP A 437 6.32 2.52 2.89
C ASP A 437 7.67 1.79 2.76
N GLN A 438 8.54 1.91 3.78
CA GLN A 438 9.80 1.18 3.83
C GLN A 438 9.60 -0.34 3.75
N MET A 439 8.60 -0.91 4.44
CA MET A 439 8.26 -2.33 4.33
C MET A 439 7.81 -2.72 2.91
N LEU A 440 6.99 -1.88 2.27
CA LEU A 440 6.50 -2.11 0.91
C LEU A 440 7.59 -1.95 -0.17
N HIS A 441 8.76 -1.41 0.21
CA HIS A 441 9.98 -1.43 -0.57
C HIS A 441 10.99 -2.49 -0.10
N ALA A 442 10.55 -3.46 0.72
CA ALA A 442 11.36 -4.51 1.34
C ALA A 442 12.55 -4.01 2.19
N ARG A 443 12.47 -2.78 2.72
CA ARG A 443 13.50 -2.14 3.55
C ARG A 443 13.28 -2.41 5.05
N TYR A 444 13.05 -3.68 5.41
CA TYR A 444 12.71 -4.09 6.78
C TYR A 444 13.73 -3.68 7.85
N ALA A 445 15.02 -3.61 7.49
CA ALA A 445 16.09 -3.17 8.39
C ALA A 445 15.95 -1.71 8.84
N LYS A 446 15.29 -0.86 8.04
CA LYS A 446 14.96 0.52 8.40
C LYS A 446 13.61 0.59 9.12
N ALA A 447 12.62 -0.18 8.65
CA ALA A 447 11.26 -0.10 9.16
C ALA A 447 11.13 -0.56 10.61
N VAL A 448 11.84 -1.63 11.00
CA VAL A 448 11.72 -2.21 12.34
C VAL A 448 12.17 -1.24 13.45
N PRO A 449 13.36 -0.61 13.40
CA PRO A 449 13.76 0.39 14.40
C PRO A 449 12.78 1.56 14.50
N ASP A 450 12.27 2.06 13.37
CA ASP A 450 11.33 3.18 13.36
C ASP A 450 9.98 2.80 14.00
N LEU A 451 9.45 1.60 13.71
CA LEU A 451 8.23 1.08 14.36
C LEU A 451 8.40 0.88 15.87
N VAL A 452 9.57 0.38 16.32
CA VAL A 452 9.85 0.21 17.75
C VAL A 452 9.85 1.57 18.44
N ARG A 453 10.56 2.55 17.88
CA ARG A 453 10.62 3.92 18.39
C ARG A 453 9.22 4.56 18.46
N GLU A 454 8.45 4.47 17.39
CA GLU A 454 7.07 4.98 17.36
C GLU A 454 6.21 4.31 18.44
N GLY A 455 6.33 2.99 18.62
CA GLY A 455 5.60 2.25 19.64
C GLY A 455 6.00 2.63 21.08
N ASP A 456 7.28 2.90 21.32
CA ASP A 456 7.77 3.37 22.63
C ASP A 456 7.24 4.78 22.95
N GLU A 457 7.32 5.70 21.99
CA GLU A 457 6.79 7.06 22.11
C GLU A 457 5.27 7.03 22.39
N LEU A 458 4.52 6.23 21.65
CA LEU A 458 3.08 6.08 21.82
C LEU A 458 2.71 5.53 23.21
N ARG A 459 3.47 4.55 23.72
CA ARG A 459 3.26 3.99 25.06
C ARG A 459 3.50 5.03 26.16
N ILE A 460 4.49 5.90 26.01
CA ILE A 460 4.74 7.00 26.95
C ILE A 460 3.55 7.98 26.94
N GLN A 461 3.09 8.38 25.76
CA GLN A 461 1.97 9.31 25.63
C GLN A 461 0.66 8.73 26.18
N LEU A 462 0.36 7.46 25.88
CA LEU A 462 -0.82 6.76 26.39
C LEU A 462 -0.82 6.72 27.92
N ARG A 463 0.30 6.33 28.55
CA ARG A 463 0.42 6.33 30.01
C ARG A 463 0.22 7.73 30.60
N GLY A 464 0.75 8.76 29.95
CA GLY A 464 0.53 10.15 30.35
C GLY A 464 -0.94 10.53 30.35
N ALA A 465 -1.69 10.12 29.33
CA ALA A 465 -3.14 10.36 29.24
C ALA A 465 -3.94 9.56 30.28
N GLU A 466 -3.58 8.30 30.53
CA GLU A 466 -4.27 7.41 31.49
C GLU A 466 -4.04 7.81 32.96
N THR A 467 -2.89 8.42 33.26
CA THR A 467 -2.49 8.75 34.64
C THR A 467 -2.90 10.15 35.09
N ASP A 468 -3.48 10.99 34.23
CA ASP A 468 -3.95 12.33 34.57
C ASP A 468 -5.46 12.33 34.88
N PRO A 469 -5.87 12.29 36.18
CA PRO A 469 -7.29 12.24 36.54
C PRO A 469 -8.04 13.54 36.21
N ASN A 470 -7.33 14.65 35.99
CA ASN A 470 -7.93 15.96 35.73
C ASN A 470 -8.10 16.25 34.24
N LEU A 471 -7.54 15.41 33.35
CA LEU A 471 -7.60 15.61 31.90
C LEU A 471 -9.04 15.75 31.38
N PRO A 472 -10.02 14.89 31.75
CA PRO A 472 -11.40 15.04 31.29
C PRO A 472 -12.03 16.39 31.66
N GLN A 473 -11.76 16.89 32.87
CA GLN A 473 -12.29 18.17 33.32
C GLN A 473 -11.69 19.33 32.51
N ARG A 474 -10.37 19.31 32.26
CA ARG A 474 -9.72 20.36 31.45
C ARG A 474 -10.20 20.37 30.01
N ILE A 475 -10.42 19.19 29.42
CA ILE A 475 -11.04 19.06 28.10
C ILE A 475 -12.45 19.66 28.10
N ASN A 476 -13.30 19.33 29.07
CA ASN A 476 -14.65 19.89 29.14
C ASN A 476 -14.63 21.42 29.28
N ASN A 477 -13.74 21.96 30.11
CA ASN A 477 -13.57 23.40 30.25
C ASN A 477 -13.13 24.05 28.92
N TRP A 478 -12.23 23.39 28.19
CA TRP A 478 -11.82 23.83 26.85
C TRP A 478 -12.97 23.79 25.85
N MET A 479 -13.80 22.75 25.86
CA MET A 479 -14.96 22.61 24.97
C MET A 479 -16.00 23.72 25.21
N GLU A 480 -16.25 24.10 26.46
CA GLU A 480 -17.14 25.23 26.79
C GLU A 480 -16.57 26.56 26.32
N ALA A 481 -15.26 26.80 26.49
CA ALA A 481 -14.60 27.97 25.94
C ALA A 481 -14.67 27.99 24.40
N ALA A 482 -14.51 26.83 23.76
CA ALA A 482 -14.62 26.70 22.32
C ALA A 482 -16.03 27.03 21.82
N LYS A 483 -17.06 26.56 22.52
CA LYS A 483 -18.46 26.90 22.22
C LYS A 483 -18.69 28.41 22.21
N GLN A 484 -18.12 29.14 23.17
CA GLN A 484 -18.24 30.60 23.23
C GLN A 484 -17.54 31.28 22.05
N VAL A 485 -16.27 30.94 21.80
CA VAL A 485 -15.50 31.53 20.68
C VAL A 485 -16.17 31.27 19.33
N PHE A 486 -16.67 30.06 19.09
CA PHE A 486 -17.31 29.73 17.81
C PHE A 486 -18.73 30.30 17.67
N THR A 487 -19.43 30.56 18.77
CA THR A 487 -20.68 31.35 18.73
C THR A 487 -20.40 32.80 18.28
N SER A 488 -19.32 33.41 18.78
CA SER A 488 -18.87 34.73 18.34
C SER A 488 -18.44 34.72 16.87
N PHE A 489 -17.73 33.68 16.44
CA PHE A 489 -17.37 33.48 15.03
C PHE A 489 -18.60 33.44 14.12
N ASP A 490 -19.60 32.61 14.43
CA ASP A 490 -20.82 32.52 13.62
C ASP A 490 -21.55 33.87 13.57
N THR A 491 -21.59 34.58 14.69
CA THR A 491 -22.20 35.93 14.78
C THR A 491 -21.48 36.92 13.87
N ILE A 492 -20.15 36.95 13.89
CA ILE A 492 -19.34 37.83 13.02
C ILE A 492 -19.51 37.43 11.55
N MET A 493 -19.49 36.13 11.25
CA MET A 493 -19.62 35.64 9.87
C MET A 493 -20.98 35.98 9.25
N GLN A 494 -22.05 35.96 10.06
CA GLN A 494 -23.40 36.36 9.66
C GLN A 494 -23.57 37.88 9.56
N ASN A 495 -22.72 38.68 10.20
CA ASN A 495 -22.76 40.14 10.07
C ASN A 495 -22.38 40.58 8.65
N LYS A 496 -23.24 41.40 8.02
CA LYS A 496 -23.03 41.98 6.69
C LYS A 496 -22.01 43.11 6.71
N ASP A 497 -21.89 43.81 7.83
CA ASP A 497 -21.00 44.95 8.02
C ASP A 497 -19.68 44.57 8.71
N LYS A 498 -19.32 43.27 8.73
CA LYS A 498 -18.07 42.79 9.35
C LYS A 498 -16.85 43.47 8.72
N THR A 499 -15.93 43.91 9.57
CA THR A 499 -14.69 44.56 9.16
C THR A 499 -13.54 43.54 9.06
N PRO A 500 -12.45 43.85 8.31
CA PRO A 500 -11.22 43.08 8.37
C PRO A 500 -10.66 42.93 9.79
N GLU A 501 -10.84 43.96 10.64
CA GLU A 501 -10.45 43.96 12.04
C GLU A 501 -11.24 42.93 12.85
N ASP A 502 -12.56 42.84 12.65
CA ASP A 502 -13.42 41.82 13.30
C ASP A 502 -12.95 40.40 12.96
N LEU A 503 -12.64 40.16 11.67
CA LEU A 503 -12.09 38.89 11.20
C LEU A 503 -10.71 38.60 11.81
N ALA A 504 -9.85 39.61 11.93
CA ALA A 504 -8.53 39.44 12.53
C ALA A 504 -8.63 39.10 14.04
N MET A 505 -9.53 39.77 14.76
CA MET A 505 -9.77 39.53 16.19
C MET A 505 -10.30 38.12 16.44
N ILE A 506 -11.35 37.69 15.73
CA ILE A 506 -11.90 36.36 15.95
C ILE A 506 -10.92 35.24 15.57
N ASN A 507 -10.11 35.45 14.51
CA ASN A 507 -9.04 34.52 14.17
C ASN A 507 -7.92 34.47 15.23
N LEU A 508 -7.68 35.57 15.95
CA LEU A 508 -6.76 35.58 17.10
C LEU A 508 -7.35 34.80 18.29
N GLU A 509 -8.65 34.97 18.57
CA GLU A 509 -9.35 34.22 19.62
C GLU A 509 -9.34 32.71 19.34
N ILE A 510 -9.68 32.29 18.12
CA ILE A 510 -9.62 30.89 17.70
C ILE A 510 -8.20 30.33 17.88
N ARG A 511 -7.16 31.04 17.42
CA ARG A 511 -5.77 30.60 17.61
C ARG A 511 -5.40 30.49 19.10
N THR A 512 -5.79 31.46 19.91
CA THR A 512 -5.53 31.47 21.36
C THR A 512 -6.23 30.32 22.06
N LEU A 513 -7.47 30.00 21.67
CA LEU A 513 -8.22 28.86 22.17
C LEU A 513 -7.47 27.55 21.92
N PHE A 514 -7.02 27.30 20.69
CA PHE A 514 -6.28 26.08 20.36
C PHE A 514 -4.92 26.01 21.05
N GLN A 515 -4.19 27.12 21.15
CA GLN A 515 -2.92 27.19 21.90
C GLN A 515 -3.11 26.83 23.38
N LYS A 516 -4.15 27.36 24.04
CA LYS A 516 -4.46 27.03 25.44
C LYS A 516 -4.83 25.56 25.65
N GLY A 517 -5.46 24.94 24.65
CA GLY A 517 -5.88 23.54 24.70
C GLY A 517 -4.86 22.54 24.16
N GLU A 518 -3.77 22.98 23.54
CA GLU A 518 -2.87 22.14 22.74
C GLU A 518 -2.39 20.90 23.50
N LYS A 519 -1.88 21.08 24.72
CA LYS A 519 -1.38 19.99 25.55
C LYS A 519 -2.48 19.01 25.92
N ASP A 520 -3.64 19.51 26.37
CA ASP A 520 -4.73 18.67 26.86
C ASP A 520 -5.40 17.92 25.70
N LEU A 521 -5.67 18.60 24.59
CA LEU A 521 -6.17 17.98 23.35
C LEU A 521 -5.19 16.93 22.84
N GLY A 522 -3.89 17.24 22.84
CA GLY A 522 -2.83 16.31 22.48
C GLY A 522 -2.84 15.04 23.33
N MET A 523 -2.98 15.18 24.66
CA MET A 523 -3.09 14.04 25.58
C MET A 523 -4.38 13.23 25.36
N MET A 524 -5.52 13.89 25.16
CA MET A 524 -6.79 13.22 24.87
C MET A 524 -6.70 12.41 23.58
N ILE A 525 -6.14 13.00 22.52
CA ILE A 525 -5.95 12.34 21.24
C ILE A 525 -4.98 11.18 21.39
N ALA A 526 -3.82 11.39 22.03
CA ALA A 526 -2.84 10.33 22.29
C ALA A 526 -3.46 9.15 23.05
N GLY A 527 -4.27 9.41 24.08
CA GLY A 527 -5.00 8.37 24.81
C GLY A 527 -5.98 7.59 23.92
N SER A 528 -6.65 8.29 22.99
CA SER A 528 -7.64 7.68 22.09
C SER A 528 -6.99 6.90 20.94
N ILE A 529 -5.90 7.39 20.36
CA ILE A 529 -5.19 6.70 19.27
C ILE A 529 -4.22 5.63 19.79
N GLY A 530 -3.78 5.72 21.05
CA GLY A 530 -2.71 4.90 21.62
C GLY A 530 -2.92 3.40 21.42
N ARG A 531 -4.11 2.90 21.74
CA ARG A 531 -4.45 1.49 21.55
C ARG A 531 -4.59 1.08 20.06
N PRO A 532 -5.44 1.72 19.23
CA PRO A 532 -5.59 1.32 17.84
C PRO A 532 -4.32 1.50 17.00
N ARG A 533 -3.52 2.54 17.26
CA ARG A 533 -2.23 2.71 16.59
C ARG A 533 -1.19 1.71 17.11
N GLY A 534 -1.19 1.42 18.41
CA GLY A 534 -0.36 0.36 19.00
C GLY A 534 -0.63 -1.00 18.37
N GLU A 535 -1.90 -1.34 18.09
CA GLU A 535 -2.27 -2.56 17.37
C GLU A 535 -1.63 -2.60 15.97
N GLN A 536 -1.71 -1.49 15.21
CA GLN A 536 -1.11 -1.41 13.87
C GLN A 536 0.41 -1.54 13.91
N ILE A 537 1.09 -0.90 14.87
CA ILE A 537 2.54 -0.99 15.03
C ILE A 537 2.95 -2.43 15.35
N SER A 538 2.28 -3.07 16.31
CA SER A 538 2.57 -4.46 16.68
C SER A 538 2.30 -5.43 15.52
N TRP A 539 1.25 -5.18 14.74
CA TRP A 539 0.96 -5.92 13.52
C TRP A 539 2.10 -5.81 12.49
N LEU A 540 2.52 -4.58 12.18
CA LEU A 540 3.56 -4.32 11.19
C LEU A 540 4.93 -4.89 11.64
N LEU A 541 5.24 -4.85 12.94
CA LEU A 541 6.42 -5.48 13.49
C LEU A 541 6.40 -7.00 13.32
N ALA A 542 5.26 -7.65 13.63
CA ALA A 542 5.12 -9.09 13.45
C ALA A 542 5.22 -9.50 11.97
N LEU A 543 4.63 -8.70 11.07
CA LEU A 543 4.75 -8.89 9.63
C LEU A 543 6.20 -8.74 9.14
N CYS A 544 6.95 -7.73 9.61
CA CYS A 544 8.39 -7.60 9.30
C CYS A 544 9.18 -8.86 9.70
N LYS A 545 8.92 -9.40 10.91
CA LYS A 545 9.59 -10.63 11.36
C LYS A 545 9.20 -11.84 10.52
N HIS A 546 7.94 -11.90 10.08
CA HIS A 546 7.47 -12.94 9.18
C HIS A 546 8.19 -12.90 7.83
N GLU A 547 8.28 -11.74 7.18
CA GLU A 547 8.94 -11.64 5.88
C GLU A 547 10.46 -11.90 5.95
N LEU A 548 11.11 -11.53 7.06
CA LEU A 548 12.50 -11.89 7.31
C LEU A 548 12.69 -13.40 7.52
N ALA A 549 11.74 -14.08 8.18
CA ALA A 549 11.76 -15.53 8.35
C ALA A 549 11.54 -16.27 7.03
N GLU A 550 10.58 -15.81 6.23
CA GLU A 550 10.31 -16.29 4.87
C GLU A 550 11.54 -16.13 3.96
N GLN A 551 12.22 -14.97 4.00
CA GLN A 551 13.46 -14.76 3.24
C GLN A 551 14.57 -15.74 3.66
N GLN A 552 14.74 -15.95 4.97
CA GLN A 552 15.75 -16.88 5.48
C GLN A 552 15.40 -18.33 5.16
N GLN A 553 14.12 -18.70 5.18
CA GLN A 553 13.63 -20.01 4.76
C GLN A 553 13.97 -20.28 3.30
N ARG A 554 13.67 -19.33 2.40
CA ARG A 554 14.01 -19.47 0.97
C ARG A 554 15.51 -19.65 0.74
N ARG A 555 16.35 -18.88 1.45
CA ARG A 555 17.82 -19.04 1.40
C ARG A 555 18.25 -20.46 1.81
N PHE A 556 17.67 -20.96 2.90
CA PHE A 556 17.93 -22.30 3.40
C PHE A 556 17.49 -23.38 2.39
N ASP A 557 16.31 -23.27 1.80
CA ASP A 557 15.77 -24.25 0.86
C ASP A 557 16.62 -24.32 -0.42
N ILE A 558 17.04 -23.17 -0.94
CA ILE A 558 17.93 -23.10 -2.12
C ILE A 558 19.29 -23.75 -1.81
N GLN A 559 19.89 -23.41 -0.67
CA GLN A 559 21.17 -24.01 -0.26
C GLN A 559 21.03 -25.54 -0.17
N SER A 560 19.96 -26.01 0.46
CA SER A 560 19.66 -27.42 0.67
C SER A 560 19.47 -28.23 -0.62
N LYS A 561 19.02 -27.59 -1.71
CA LYS A 561 18.91 -28.24 -3.03
C LYS A 561 20.27 -28.48 -3.70
N SER A 562 21.28 -27.67 -3.37
CA SER A 562 22.60 -27.73 -4.01
C SER A 562 23.63 -28.49 -3.19
N THR A 563 23.57 -28.40 -1.86
CA THR A 563 24.52 -28.99 -0.91
C THR A 563 23.82 -29.30 0.40
N ALA A 564 24.39 -30.20 1.21
CA ALA A 564 23.88 -30.44 2.56
C ALA A 564 23.94 -29.13 3.38
N PRO A 565 22.82 -28.67 3.97
CA PRO A 565 22.80 -27.41 4.71
C PRO A 565 23.68 -27.50 5.95
N THR A 566 24.40 -26.41 6.26
CA THR A 566 25.23 -26.35 7.47
C THR A 566 24.35 -26.25 8.72
N GLN A 567 24.87 -26.72 9.86
CA GLN A 567 24.19 -26.56 11.15
C GLN A 567 23.93 -25.08 11.48
N LEU A 568 24.85 -24.18 11.11
CA LEU A 568 24.67 -22.74 11.26
C LEU A 568 23.50 -22.22 10.44
N ALA A 569 23.38 -22.60 9.15
CA ALA A 569 22.27 -22.18 8.31
C ALA A 569 20.92 -22.68 8.83
N GLN A 570 20.88 -23.91 9.36
CA GLN A 570 19.70 -24.46 10.03
C GLN A 570 19.35 -23.66 11.30
N GLN A 571 20.34 -23.31 12.12
CA GLN A 571 20.13 -22.53 13.33
C GLN A 571 19.62 -21.12 13.02
N ASP A 572 20.18 -20.45 12.02
CA ASP A 572 19.75 -19.12 11.57
C ASP A 572 18.31 -19.14 11.08
N ARG A 573 17.94 -20.14 10.28
CA ARG A 573 16.56 -20.38 9.84
C ARG A 573 15.61 -20.51 11.03
N LEU A 574 15.93 -21.37 11.99
CA LEU A 574 15.11 -21.59 13.18
C LEU A 574 15.01 -20.32 14.06
N ASN A 575 16.10 -19.56 14.21
CA ASN A 575 16.11 -18.32 14.97
C ASN A 575 15.16 -17.28 14.37
N LYS A 576 15.14 -17.11 13.04
CA LYS A 576 14.20 -16.18 12.39
C LYS A 576 12.74 -16.59 12.56
N TRP A 577 12.44 -17.89 12.50
CA TRP A 577 11.09 -18.38 12.76
C TRP A 577 10.69 -18.23 14.24
N LYS A 578 11.63 -18.36 15.20
CA LYS A 578 11.37 -18.07 16.62
C LYS A 578 11.05 -16.59 16.84
N ASP A 579 11.82 -15.68 16.22
CA ASP A 579 11.54 -14.25 16.27
C ASP A 579 10.16 -13.92 15.71
N CYS A 580 9.78 -14.56 14.59
CA CYS A 580 8.47 -14.43 13.96
C CYS A 580 7.36 -14.93 14.87
N GLU A 581 7.48 -16.16 15.40
CA GLU A 581 6.53 -16.76 16.34
C GLU A 581 6.30 -15.85 17.54
N SER A 582 7.38 -15.38 18.17
CA SER A 582 7.30 -14.56 19.38
C SER A 582 6.69 -13.18 19.12
N ALA A 583 6.90 -12.61 17.92
CA ALA A 583 6.26 -11.35 17.54
C ALA A 583 4.74 -11.52 17.33
N TRP A 584 4.31 -12.59 16.67
CA TRP A 584 2.88 -12.89 16.51
C TRP A 584 2.21 -13.26 17.83
N ARG A 585 2.87 -14.04 18.69
CA ARG A 585 2.36 -14.36 20.03
C ARG A 585 2.13 -13.09 20.84
N ARG A 586 3.12 -12.18 20.89
CA ARG A 586 2.98 -10.88 21.58
C ARG A 586 1.81 -10.07 21.03
N TYR A 587 1.68 -9.96 19.70
CA TYR A 587 0.56 -9.27 19.08
C TYR A 587 -0.79 -9.85 19.53
N LEU A 588 -0.91 -11.18 19.57
CA LEU A 588 -2.15 -11.87 19.96
C LEU A 588 -2.44 -11.80 21.46
N GLU A 589 -1.42 -11.70 22.30
CA GLU A 589 -1.54 -11.47 23.75
C GLU A 589 -1.98 -10.03 24.05
N GLU A 590 -1.41 -9.04 23.37
CA GLU A 590 -1.73 -7.62 23.56
C GLU A 590 -3.08 -7.22 22.91
N PHE A 591 -3.38 -7.79 21.73
CA PHE A 591 -4.56 -7.45 20.92
C PHE A 591 -5.41 -8.68 20.55
N PRO A 592 -5.93 -9.43 21.54
CA PRO A 592 -6.65 -10.68 21.29
C PRO A 592 -7.98 -10.47 20.54
N VAL A 593 -8.57 -9.29 20.56
CA VAL A 593 -9.85 -8.98 19.89
C VAL A 593 -9.70 -7.93 18.79
N GLY A 594 -8.46 -7.61 18.40
CA GLY A 594 -8.17 -6.66 17.33
C GLY A 594 -8.66 -7.14 15.96
N ALA A 595 -8.89 -6.21 15.04
CA ALA A 595 -9.38 -6.54 13.69
C ALA A 595 -8.38 -7.44 12.92
N GLY A 596 -7.08 -7.35 13.25
CA GLY A 596 -6.06 -8.22 12.69
C GLY A 596 -5.94 -9.58 13.40
N ALA A 597 -6.51 -9.76 14.59
CA ALA A 597 -6.28 -10.94 15.43
C ALA A 597 -6.60 -12.27 14.74
N PRO A 598 -7.68 -12.41 13.94
CA PRO A 598 -7.86 -13.58 13.11
C PRO A 598 -6.64 -13.80 12.22
N HIS A 599 -6.35 -12.92 11.28
CA HIS A 599 -5.26 -13.13 10.32
C HIS A 599 -3.90 -13.31 11.01
N GLY A 600 -3.64 -12.62 12.12
CA GLY A 600 -2.43 -12.79 12.94
C GLY A 600 -2.30 -14.21 13.50
N LYS A 601 -3.40 -14.83 13.92
CA LYS A 601 -3.42 -16.22 14.38
C LYS A 601 -3.14 -17.22 13.25
N LEU A 602 -3.64 -16.95 12.04
CA LEU A 602 -3.28 -17.72 10.85
C LEU A 602 -1.76 -17.69 10.63
N LEU A 603 -1.16 -16.49 10.66
CA LEU A 603 0.28 -16.28 10.44
C LEU A 603 1.15 -16.83 11.59
N TRP A 604 0.65 -16.80 12.82
CA TRP A 604 1.30 -17.47 13.95
C TRP A 604 1.35 -18.99 13.76
N GLY A 605 0.25 -19.61 13.31
CA GLY A 605 0.23 -21.03 12.98
C GLY A 605 1.24 -21.41 11.89
N TYR A 606 1.46 -20.55 10.90
CA TYR A 606 2.53 -20.74 9.92
C TYR A 606 3.93 -20.71 10.54
N ALA A 607 4.18 -19.79 11.48
CA ALA A 607 5.46 -19.73 12.19
C ALA A 607 5.71 -21.00 13.02
N LEU A 608 4.69 -21.49 13.73
CA LEU A 608 4.74 -22.74 14.51
C LEU A 608 5.03 -23.95 13.60
N ALA A 609 4.34 -24.05 12.46
CA ALA A 609 4.54 -25.13 11.50
C ALA A 609 5.99 -25.16 10.97
N ASN A 610 6.58 -24.00 10.68
CA ASN A 610 7.96 -23.88 10.22
C ASN A 610 9.00 -24.16 11.33
N LEU A 611 8.62 -24.02 12.60
CA LEU A 611 9.42 -24.47 13.74
C LEU A 611 9.33 -25.98 13.99
N GLY A 612 8.44 -26.69 13.28
CA GLY A 612 8.19 -28.12 13.46
C GLY A 612 7.18 -28.43 14.57
N ASP A 613 6.58 -27.41 15.21
CA ASP A 613 5.53 -27.58 16.21
C ASP A 613 4.17 -27.80 15.52
N LYS A 614 4.01 -29.01 14.96
CA LYS A 614 2.82 -29.38 14.19
C LYS A 614 1.54 -29.28 15.02
N GLU A 615 1.59 -29.70 16.29
CA GLU A 615 0.43 -29.72 17.17
C GLU A 615 -0.06 -28.30 17.49
N ALA A 616 0.85 -27.40 17.88
CA ALA A 616 0.47 -26.02 18.17
C ALA A 616 -0.02 -25.29 16.91
N ALA A 617 0.59 -25.54 15.74
CA ALA A 617 0.14 -24.98 14.46
C ALA A 617 -1.30 -25.43 14.12
N ILE A 618 -1.57 -26.72 14.24
CA ILE A 618 -2.91 -27.30 14.05
C ILE A 618 -3.90 -26.64 15.01
N ASN A 619 -3.57 -26.56 16.30
CA ASN A 619 -4.46 -25.95 17.32
C ASN A 619 -4.73 -24.47 17.02
N ALA A 620 -3.72 -23.72 16.56
CA ALA A 620 -3.88 -22.33 16.16
C ALA A 620 -4.85 -22.17 14.98
N TRP A 621 -4.80 -23.05 13.99
CA TRP A 621 -5.69 -23.00 12.82
C TRP A 621 -7.08 -23.58 13.10
N GLN A 622 -7.21 -24.58 13.99
CA GLN A 622 -8.50 -25.14 14.38
C GLN A 622 -9.28 -24.23 15.33
N ASP A 623 -8.64 -23.26 15.98
CA ASP A 623 -9.38 -22.25 16.75
C ASP A 623 -10.08 -21.25 15.81
N VAL A 624 -11.35 -21.58 15.59
CA VAL A 624 -12.33 -20.82 14.80
C VAL A 624 -13.42 -20.23 15.70
N SER A 625 -13.16 -20.11 17.02
CA SER A 625 -14.13 -19.59 17.99
C SER A 625 -14.45 -18.10 17.81
N ARG A 626 -13.53 -17.35 17.18
CA ARG A 626 -13.67 -15.91 16.96
C ARG A 626 -14.44 -15.63 15.66
N PRO A 627 -15.22 -14.52 15.59
CA PRO A 627 -15.85 -14.10 14.36
C PRO A 627 -14.83 -13.90 13.24
N MET A 628 -15.01 -14.63 12.13
CA MET A 628 -14.20 -14.52 10.91
C MET A 628 -15.06 -14.87 9.71
N ALA A 629 -14.61 -14.49 8.51
CA ALA A 629 -15.31 -14.86 7.28
C ALA A 629 -15.33 -16.38 7.10
N THR A 630 -16.43 -16.94 6.58
CA THR A 630 -16.57 -18.39 6.33
C THR A 630 -15.42 -18.96 5.51
N GLN A 631 -14.89 -18.17 4.58
CA GLN A 631 -13.80 -18.60 3.72
C GLN A 631 -12.44 -18.55 4.43
N GLU A 632 -12.22 -17.60 5.34
CA GLU A 632 -11.04 -17.62 6.21
C GLU A 632 -11.07 -18.84 7.14
N LYS A 633 -12.25 -19.18 7.67
CA LYS A 633 -12.47 -20.41 8.45
C LYS A 633 -12.12 -21.65 7.63
N ALA A 634 -12.63 -21.76 6.40
CA ALA A 634 -12.34 -22.88 5.51
C ALA A 634 -10.83 -23.02 5.22
N ALA A 635 -10.14 -21.92 4.93
CA ALA A 635 -8.71 -21.91 4.65
C ALA A 635 -7.89 -22.47 5.83
N ARG A 636 -8.20 -22.04 7.05
CA ARG A 636 -7.51 -22.54 8.25
C ARG A 636 -7.76 -24.01 8.52
N LEU A 637 -9.02 -24.44 8.43
CA LEU A 637 -9.37 -25.84 8.65
C LEU A 637 -8.69 -26.74 7.61
N PHE A 638 -8.58 -26.27 6.37
CA PHE A 638 -7.81 -26.92 5.33
C PHE A 638 -6.30 -27.01 5.68
N LEU A 639 -5.69 -25.93 6.16
CA LEU A 639 -4.27 -25.95 6.57
C LEU A 639 -4.03 -26.92 7.72
N ALA A 640 -4.91 -26.94 8.73
CA ALA A 640 -4.86 -27.88 9.84
C ALA A 640 -4.97 -29.34 9.37
N LYS A 641 -5.94 -29.63 8.50
CA LYS A 641 -6.11 -30.96 7.89
C LYS A 641 -4.88 -31.37 7.09
N SER A 642 -4.40 -30.49 6.21
CA SER A 642 -3.22 -30.73 5.38
C SER A 642 -1.97 -31.02 6.21
N LEU A 643 -1.79 -30.34 7.34
CA LEU A 643 -0.65 -30.58 8.22
C LEU A 643 -0.77 -31.89 9.01
N LYS A 644 -1.99 -32.32 9.36
CA LYS A 644 -2.25 -33.65 9.95
C LYS A 644 -1.94 -34.77 8.97
N ASP A 645 -2.27 -34.57 7.70
CA ASP A 645 -2.11 -35.59 6.65
C ASP A 645 -0.65 -35.74 6.20
N LYS A 646 0.20 -34.72 6.39
CA LYS A 646 1.65 -34.79 6.20
C LYS A 646 2.32 -35.60 7.32
N LYS A 647 2.29 -36.93 7.18
CA LYS A 647 3.07 -37.87 8.01
C LYS A 647 4.58 -37.64 7.85
#